data_AF-A0AA41AWB7-F1
#
_entry.id   AF-A0AA41AWB7-F1
#
_cell.length_a   1.000
_cell.length_b   1.000
_cell.length_c   1.000
_cell.angle_alpha   90.00
_cell.angle_beta   90.00
_cell.angle_gamma   90.00
#
_symmetry.space_group_name_H-M   'P 1'
#
loop_
_entity.id
_entity.type
_entity.pdbx_description
1 polymer ?
#
loop_
_entity_poly.entity_id
_entity_poly.type
_entity_poly.pdbx_seq_one_letter_code
_entity_poly.pdbx_strand_id
1 'polypeptide(L)'
;MSAEHRRNRNKKRLLVYGVASAVVVAATTGTLALASPGLLGLDADQAAAAPAGARLQSEFEQAAEEFDVPQSVLMAVSYRQTRWEDHDGLPSTTGAYNVMGLTDVDADSLENDGAAEEREHRLEHMNRSGDPVVEKHFDADKALESLDEKPVDTDDPRLHTLDEAAGLIDASTEKVQSDTGESIRAGAALLAQYQKDATGSLPEDPGAWYPAVARASQAPDTKGAQLFAQRVFESIKTGEQRVTADGQALTLPADPAVKPKKTTDLELAAASAAPAPECPSGLNCDFRPAAYKQNGGIDDWGNYNVASRPTAGHEITSIVIHDTEGSYSSALGVFQNSLSYASAHYLIRASDGLVTQMVETKNEAWHAANKTLNMHSIGIEHEGYAIKDGSWYTEPQYESSAALVKYLAGKYDIPLDREHILGHDEVPGVLDGNVKSQHWDPGPFWDWNHYMGLLGAPTGAGGAGGPYKTGQVIRVVPPFTTANQPKITNGGSSVPAQPANFTYLYTSPSTGSATLTDPYLGSQTWTEGWNWGNKVLAGGEYVVAEARRDWTAIWYGGKKAWFSNRNGGFATAVGTPDVVTAKAGASSVPVYGRAYPEDGAYAGTGVPVQSRNNESLTKYGVLAGQKYALAGGAMKGSYYNSGNIDGSGEGSRTVVVGDTSYYPIRFNHRIGYVRTADVQLVKGTAPDPGTDRYNLLGRDASGVLWQYQGTGSASSPFFGRFRVGGGWDTYNAITTLTALRADGTGDMVARDKSGVLWYYKGSGNPSAPFERRTKVGGGWSVYDVITGARDITGDGKPDLIARDKSGGLWLYQGTGNASAPFRTKSAIGSGWNTYTALTDTGDLTGDGRPDLVARDKNGVLWLYKGKANAASPYERRTSIGSGWNTYNVLRGPSDLNRDGRPDLVGRDKNGVLYFYKGTGSASAPFERRTTIGTGWNTYGLII
;
A
#
# COMPACT_ATOMS: atom_id res chain seq x y z
N MET A 1 37.34 -19.93 -56.88
CA MET A 1 38.19 -18.95 -57.58
C MET A 1 38.44 -17.78 -56.63
N SER A 2 39.72 -17.41 -56.48
CA SER A 2 40.35 -16.23 -55.81
C SER A 2 39.89 -15.90 -54.37
N ALA A 3 40.68 -16.05 -53.28
CA ALA A 3 42.04 -15.54 -53.02
C ALA A 3 42.11 -14.00 -53.20
N GLU A 4 42.66 -13.15 -52.33
CA GLU A 4 43.63 -13.32 -51.25
C GLU A 4 43.99 -11.92 -50.66
N HIS A 5 44.84 -11.93 -49.61
CA HIS A 5 45.75 -10.86 -49.13
C HIS A 5 45.24 -9.82 -48.09
N ARG A 6 45.64 -9.91 -46.79
CA ARG A 6 46.92 -9.50 -46.10
C ARG A 6 47.05 -7.96 -45.97
N ARG A 7 47.47 -7.32 -44.86
CA ARG A 7 48.43 -7.65 -43.79
C ARG A 7 48.39 -6.54 -42.67
N ASN A 8 48.38 -6.95 -41.40
CA ASN A 8 49.36 -6.64 -40.33
C ASN A 8 49.55 -5.20 -39.74
N ARG A 9 49.31 -5.00 -38.42
CA ARG A 9 50.35 -4.96 -37.33
C ARG A 9 49.83 -4.48 -35.94
N ASN A 10 49.79 -5.43 -35.00
CA ASN A 10 50.20 -5.44 -33.57
C ASN A 10 50.17 -4.19 -32.64
N LYS A 11 49.52 -4.35 -31.48
CA LYS A 11 50.17 -4.45 -30.14
C LYS A 11 49.25 -5.04 -29.04
N LYS A 12 49.51 -6.31 -28.69
CA LYS A 12 49.54 -6.98 -27.35
C LYS A 12 49.18 -6.09 -26.14
N ARG A 13 48.36 -6.49 -25.17
CA ARG A 13 48.42 -7.63 -24.20
C ARG A 13 47.04 -7.71 -23.51
N LEU A 14 46.52 -8.77 -22.90
CA LEU A 14 46.79 -10.19 -22.65
C LEU A 14 45.36 -10.71 -22.32
N LEU A 15 44.82 -11.74 -22.99
CA LEU A 15 44.79 -13.14 -22.54
C LEU A 15 44.08 -13.33 -21.17
N VAL A 16 43.11 -14.21 -20.97
CA VAL A 16 42.85 -15.49 -21.64
C VAL A 16 41.45 -16.03 -21.28
N TYR A 17 40.80 -16.55 -22.32
CA TYR A 17 39.96 -17.76 -22.47
C TYR A 17 39.29 -18.42 -21.25
N GLY A 18 38.10 -18.99 -21.37
CA GLY A 18 37.28 -19.12 -22.57
C GLY A 18 36.33 -20.31 -22.52
N VAL A 19 35.57 -20.37 -23.61
CA VAL A 19 34.96 -21.55 -24.26
C VAL A 19 33.78 -22.19 -23.52
N ALA A 20 32.60 -21.73 -23.93
CA ALA A 20 31.42 -22.55 -24.04
C ALA A 20 31.64 -23.69 -25.04
N SER A 21 31.21 -24.90 -24.68
CA SER A 21 30.75 -25.93 -25.62
C SER A 21 29.84 -26.91 -24.88
N ALA A 22 28.56 -26.77 -25.23
CA ALA A 22 27.46 -27.72 -25.36
C ALA A 22 27.58 -29.20 -24.90
N VAL A 23 26.38 -29.71 -24.59
CA VAL A 23 25.82 -31.06 -24.86
C VAL A 23 25.57 -31.96 -23.63
N VAL A 24 24.27 -32.24 -23.46
CA VAL A 24 23.59 -33.43 -22.88
C VAL A 24 23.68 -33.66 -21.38
N VAL A 25 22.52 -33.57 -20.71
CA VAL A 25 22.06 -34.60 -19.76
C VAL A 25 20.55 -34.78 -19.91
N ALA A 26 20.15 -35.94 -20.41
CA ALA A 26 18.88 -36.56 -20.07
C ALA A 26 19.09 -37.32 -18.74
N ALA A 27 18.17 -37.19 -17.79
CA ALA A 27 17.80 -38.25 -16.83
C ALA A 27 16.65 -37.77 -15.93
N THR A 28 15.50 -38.38 -16.20
CA THR A 28 14.40 -38.72 -15.29
C THR A 28 14.75 -38.77 -13.80
N THR A 29 13.97 -38.07 -12.97
CA THR A 29 13.76 -38.43 -11.57
C THR A 29 12.28 -38.62 -11.34
N GLY A 30 11.87 -39.89 -11.23
CA GLY A 30 10.54 -40.28 -10.82
C GLY A 30 10.27 -39.87 -9.37
N THR A 31 9.11 -39.27 -9.15
CA THR A 31 8.50 -39.04 -7.85
C THR A 31 8.07 -40.39 -7.27
N LEU A 32 8.71 -40.81 -6.18
CA LEU A 32 8.19 -41.87 -5.32
C LEU A 32 6.97 -41.32 -4.57
N ALA A 33 5.80 -41.82 -4.97
CA ALA A 33 4.56 -41.68 -4.22
C ALA A 33 4.72 -42.28 -2.82
N LEU A 34 4.55 -41.47 -1.78
CA LEU A 34 4.30 -41.95 -0.43
C LEU A 34 2.79 -42.20 -0.32
N ALA A 35 2.40 -43.47 -0.36
CA ALA A 35 1.05 -43.89 -0.04
C ALA A 35 0.75 -43.60 1.44
N SER A 36 -0.25 -42.77 1.69
CA SER A 36 -0.86 -42.60 3.01
C SER A 36 -1.68 -43.85 3.36
N PRO A 37 -1.52 -44.44 4.56
CA PRO A 37 -2.53 -45.34 5.09
C PRO A 37 -3.66 -44.48 5.67
N GLY A 38 -4.81 -44.47 5.02
CA GLY A 38 -6.06 -44.06 5.67
C GLY A 38 -6.50 -45.12 6.66
N LEU A 39 -7.06 -44.69 7.80
CA LEU A 39 -8.29 -45.23 8.39
C LEU A 39 -8.60 -44.55 9.74
N LEU A 40 -9.79 -43.95 9.77
CA LEU A 40 -10.75 -43.83 10.87
C LEU A 40 -10.58 -42.72 11.91
N GLY A 41 -11.48 -41.75 11.78
CA GLY A 41 -12.33 -41.27 12.86
C GLY A 41 -11.69 -40.29 13.81
N LEU A 42 -11.84 -39.00 13.53
CA LEU A 42 -11.73 -37.95 14.55
C LEU A 42 -12.89 -36.96 14.40
N ASP A 43 -13.53 -36.75 15.54
CA ASP A 43 -14.76 -36.02 15.77
C ASP A 43 -14.72 -34.56 15.27
N ALA A 44 -15.89 -34.06 14.87
CA ALA A 44 -16.13 -32.71 14.37
C ALA A 44 -15.77 -31.56 15.35
N ASP A 45 -15.40 -31.87 16.58
CA ASP A 45 -15.05 -30.87 17.62
C ASP A 45 -13.56 -30.46 17.62
N GLN A 46 -12.74 -30.94 16.67
CA GLN A 46 -11.30 -30.61 16.60
C GLN A 46 -10.90 -29.70 15.42
N ALA A 47 -11.86 -29.17 14.65
CA ALA A 47 -11.60 -28.21 13.56
C ALA A 47 -11.30 -26.77 14.05
N ALA A 48 -11.50 -26.47 15.34
CA ALA A 48 -11.41 -25.11 15.88
C ALA A 48 -9.99 -24.64 16.29
N ALA A 49 -8.91 -25.31 15.86
CA ALA A 49 -7.55 -24.95 16.29
C ALA A 49 -6.46 -25.08 15.21
N ALA A 50 -6.78 -24.80 13.94
CA ALA A 50 -5.75 -24.53 12.95
C ALA A 50 -5.08 -23.15 13.21
N PRO A 51 -3.75 -22.99 13.10
CA PRO A 51 -3.11 -21.69 13.25
C PRO A 51 -3.66 -20.70 12.22
N ALA A 52 -3.76 -19.42 12.61
CA ALA A 52 -4.43 -18.31 11.90
C ALA A 52 -3.77 -17.87 10.58
N GLY A 53 -3.53 -18.81 9.66
CA GLY A 53 -2.99 -18.54 8.33
C GLY A 53 -3.00 -19.75 7.40
N ALA A 54 -3.80 -20.77 7.69
CA ALA A 54 -3.88 -22.00 6.88
C ALA A 54 -5.32 -22.43 6.52
N ARG A 55 -6.36 -21.80 7.10
CA ARG A 55 -7.74 -22.23 6.88
C ARG A 55 -8.16 -22.02 5.43
N LEU A 56 -8.11 -20.79 4.95
CA LEU A 56 -8.59 -20.44 3.61
C LEU A 56 -7.82 -21.16 2.50
N GLN A 57 -6.50 -21.27 2.65
CA GLN A 57 -5.65 -22.03 1.73
C GLN A 57 -6.07 -23.51 1.65
N SER A 58 -6.44 -24.12 2.78
CA SER A 58 -6.91 -25.52 2.82
C SER A 58 -8.33 -25.70 2.29
N GLU A 59 -9.20 -24.68 2.41
CA GLU A 59 -10.54 -24.70 1.83
C GLU A 59 -10.47 -24.67 0.29
N PHE A 60 -9.56 -23.88 -0.29
CA PHE A 60 -9.26 -23.92 -1.72
C PHE A 60 -8.74 -25.29 -2.20
N GLU A 61 -7.86 -25.92 -1.41
CA GLU A 61 -7.32 -27.25 -1.72
C GLU A 61 -8.45 -28.31 -1.72
N GLN A 62 -9.29 -28.31 -0.68
CA GLN A 62 -10.40 -29.25 -0.53
C GLN A 62 -11.46 -29.09 -1.62
N ALA A 63 -11.89 -27.87 -1.94
CA ALA A 63 -12.88 -27.64 -2.99
C ALA A 63 -12.33 -27.96 -4.39
N ALA A 64 -11.05 -27.68 -4.64
CA ALA A 64 -10.39 -28.06 -5.89
C ALA A 64 -10.41 -29.59 -6.09
N GLU A 65 -10.12 -30.35 -5.04
CA GLU A 65 -10.23 -31.82 -5.04
C GLU A 65 -11.67 -32.31 -5.17
N GLU A 66 -12.62 -31.67 -4.47
CA GLU A 66 -14.04 -32.08 -4.48
C GLU A 66 -14.68 -31.98 -5.88
N PHE A 67 -14.33 -30.93 -6.65
CA PHE A 67 -14.98 -30.62 -7.93
C PHE A 67 -14.08 -30.87 -9.15
N ASP A 68 -12.94 -31.54 -8.97
CA ASP A 68 -11.94 -31.81 -10.01
C ASP A 68 -11.49 -30.54 -10.78
N VAL A 69 -11.38 -29.41 -10.06
CA VAL A 69 -10.89 -28.13 -10.60
C VAL A 69 -9.42 -27.99 -10.21
N PRO A 70 -8.48 -27.68 -11.12
CA PRO A 70 -7.11 -27.38 -10.72
C PRO A 70 -7.07 -26.24 -9.70
N GLN A 71 -6.47 -26.48 -8.54
CA GLN A 71 -6.39 -25.49 -7.45
C GLN A 71 -5.84 -24.13 -7.93
N SER A 72 -4.88 -24.15 -8.86
CA SER A 72 -4.31 -22.94 -9.46
C SER A 72 -5.33 -22.11 -10.25
N VAL A 73 -6.27 -22.74 -10.95
CA VAL A 73 -7.36 -22.07 -11.67
C VAL A 73 -8.36 -21.49 -10.68
N LEU A 74 -8.81 -22.29 -9.71
CA LEU A 74 -9.79 -21.86 -8.72
C LEU A 74 -9.29 -20.65 -7.91
N MET A 75 -8.07 -20.74 -7.38
CA MET A 75 -7.45 -19.64 -6.64
C MET A 75 -7.22 -18.41 -7.53
N ALA A 76 -6.80 -18.58 -8.79
CA ALA A 76 -6.57 -17.45 -9.68
C ALA A 76 -7.87 -16.74 -10.10
N VAL A 77 -8.96 -17.48 -10.34
CA VAL A 77 -10.28 -16.89 -10.61
C VAL A 77 -10.76 -16.12 -9.39
N SER A 78 -10.76 -16.73 -8.20
CA SER A 78 -11.12 -16.07 -6.95
C SER A 78 -10.28 -14.81 -6.69
N TYR A 79 -8.96 -14.89 -6.93
CA TYR A 79 -8.07 -13.75 -6.78
C TYR A 79 -8.45 -12.59 -7.71
N ARG A 80 -8.82 -12.89 -8.96
CA ARG A 80 -9.20 -11.87 -9.96
C ARG A 80 -10.61 -11.32 -9.77
N GLN A 81 -11.44 -11.96 -8.95
CA GLN A 81 -12.75 -11.42 -8.58
C GLN A 81 -12.66 -10.54 -7.32
N THR A 82 -12.11 -11.08 -6.22
CA THR A 82 -12.17 -10.40 -4.91
C THR A 82 -10.85 -10.35 -4.16
N ARG A 83 -9.76 -10.83 -4.78
CA ARG A 83 -8.43 -10.93 -4.15
C ARG A 83 -8.41 -11.83 -2.90
N TRP A 84 -9.27 -12.84 -2.88
CA TRP A 84 -9.49 -13.75 -1.73
C TRP A 84 -10.07 -13.06 -0.48
N GLU A 85 -10.68 -11.89 -0.62
CA GLU A 85 -11.39 -11.23 0.48
C GLU A 85 -12.85 -11.71 0.53
N ASP A 86 -13.36 -11.94 1.74
CA ASP A 86 -14.75 -12.37 1.99
C ASP A 86 -15.71 -11.19 2.17
N HIS A 87 -15.18 -9.99 2.43
CA HIS A 87 -15.91 -8.75 2.65
C HIS A 87 -16.98 -8.87 3.75
N ASP A 88 -16.72 -9.69 4.77
CA ASP A 88 -17.67 -9.98 5.86
C ASP A 88 -19.06 -10.45 5.36
N GLY A 89 -19.11 -11.07 4.17
CA GLY A 89 -20.36 -11.52 3.52
C GLY A 89 -21.24 -10.40 2.96
N LEU A 90 -20.72 -9.17 2.88
CA LEU A 90 -21.41 -8.04 2.28
C LEU A 90 -21.21 -8.01 0.75
N PRO A 91 -22.22 -7.54 -0.03
CA PRO A 91 -22.10 -7.45 -1.48
C PRO A 91 -21.04 -6.43 -1.92
N SER A 92 -20.67 -6.50 -3.20
CA SER A 92 -19.99 -5.43 -3.93
C SER A 92 -21.00 -4.45 -4.53
N THR A 93 -20.52 -3.38 -5.16
CA THR A 93 -21.37 -2.46 -5.94
C THR A 93 -22.24 -3.17 -7.00
N THR A 94 -21.83 -4.36 -7.48
CA THR A 94 -22.57 -5.12 -8.49
C THR A 94 -23.30 -6.34 -7.93
N GLY A 95 -23.41 -6.48 -6.60
CA GLY A 95 -24.07 -7.65 -5.97
C GLY A 95 -23.19 -8.90 -5.92
N ALA A 96 -21.88 -8.81 -6.17
CA ALA A 96 -20.95 -9.93 -5.98
C ALA A 96 -20.62 -10.15 -4.50
N TYR A 97 -20.67 -11.39 -4.03
CA TYR A 97 -20.45 -11.76 -2.63
C TYR A 97 -19.22 -12.66 -2.44
N ASN A 98 -18.56 -12.46 -1.30
CA ASN A 98 -17.56 -13.37 -0.72
C ASN A 98 -16.38 -13.69 -1.67
N VAL A 99 -15.54 -14.66 -1.33
CA VAL A 99 -14.23 -14.88 -2.00
C VAL A 99 -14.32 -15.31 -3.47
N MET A 100 -15.44 -15.88 -3.90
CA MET A 100 -15.62 -16.25 -5.31
C MET A 100 -16.27 -15.15 -6.16
N GLY A 101 -16.75 -14.06 -5.54
CA GLY A 101 -17.41 -12.96 -6.24
C GLY A 101 -18.67 -13.41 -6.99
N LEU A 102 -19.47 -14.29 -6.38
CA LEU A 102 -20.71 -14.79 -6.96
C LEU A 102 -21.80 -13.72 -6.82
N THR A 103 -22.45 -13.40 -7.93
CA THR A 103 -23.43 -12.32 -8.04
C THR A 103 -24.83 -12.79 -7.67
N ASP A 104 -25.53 -11.99 -6.87
CA ASP A 104 -26.97 -12.09 -6.58
C ASP A 104 -27.59 -10.67 -6.52
N VAL A 105 -28.57 -10.37 -7.37
CA VAL A 105 -29.23 -9.04 -7.43
C VAL A 105 -30.74 -9.19 -7.60
N ASP A 106 -31.48 -8.97 -6.52
CA ASP A 106 -32.94 -8.96 -6.53
C ASP A 106 -33.53 -7.57 -6.80
N ALA A 107 -34.77 -7.50 -7.27
CA ALA A 107 -35.50 -6.22 -7.45
C ALA A 107 -35.59 -5.39 -6.15
N ASP A 108 -35.65 -6.04 -4.99
CA ASP A 108 -35.67 -5.39 -3.67
C ASP A 108 -34.27 -4.87 -3.25
N SER A 109 -33.20 -5.30 -3.92
CA SER A 109 -31.81 -4.85 -3.69
C SER A 109 -31.44 -3.60 -4.50
N LEU A 110 -32.26 -3.25 -5.50
CA LEU A 110 -32.17 -2.00 -6.24
C LEU A 110 -32.97 -0.94 -5.48
N GLU A 111 -32.30 0.13 -5.04
CA GLU A 111 -32.93 1.17 -4.22
C GLU A 111 -34.15 1.80 -4.92
N ASN A 112 -35.23 1.91 -4.15
CA ASN A 112 -36.28 2.91 -4.31
C ASN A 112 -36.13 3.93 -3.17
N ASP A 113 -35.07 4.73 -3.19
CA ASP A 113 -34.96 5.83 -2.25
C ASP A 113 -36.05 6.86 -2.52
N GLY A 114 -36.61 7.46 -1.48
CA GLY A 114 -37.72 8.40 -1.61
C GLY A 114 -37.37 9.54 -2.58
N ALA A 115 -38.30 9.90 -3.46
CA ALA A 115 -38.10 10.81 -4.59
C ALA A 115 -37.46 12.19 -4.29
N ALA A 116 -37.36 12.61 -3.02
CA ALA A 116 -36.73 13.87 -2.62
C ALA A 116 -35.22 13.74 -2.31
N GLU A 117 -34.78 12.67 -1.64
CA GLU A 117 -33.35 12.44 -1.33
C GLU A 117 -32.60 12.04 -2.60
N GLU A 118 -33.20 11.18 -3.42
CA GLU A 118 -32.74 10.81 -4.76
C GLU A 118 -32.65 12.02 -5.71
N ARG A 119 -33.49 13.05 -5.50
CA ARG A 119 -33.46 14.30 -6.29
C ARG A 119 -32.26 15.15 -5.92
N GLU A 120 -31.99 15.36 -4.63
CA GLU A 120 -30.85 16.16 -4.19
C GLU A 120 -29.53 15.48 -4.56
N HIS A 121 -29.43 14.17 -4.33
CA HIS A 121 -28.26 13.38 -4.67
C HIS A 121 -27.95 13.41 -6.17
N ARG A 122 -28.94 13.19 -7.06
CA ARG A 122 -28.73 13.34 -8.52
C ARG A 122 -28.26 14.73 -8.94
N LEU A 123 -28.79 15.80 -8.31
CA LEU A 123 -28.35 17.16 -8.60
C LEU A 123 -26.90 17.42 -8.17
N GLU A 124 -26.44 16.74 -7.12
CA GLU A 124 -25.04 16.81 -6.73
C GLU A 124 -24.14 16.30 -7.86
N HIS A 125 -24.54 15.42 -8.77
CA HIS A 125 -23.68 14.98 -9.89
C HIS A 125 -23.79 15.83 -11.17
N MET A 126 -24.50 16.96 -11.11
CA MET A 126 -24.75 17.85 -12.26
C MET A 126 -24.07 19.20 -12.11
N ASN A 127 -24.05 20.00 -13.17
CA ASN A 127 -23.45 21.34 -13.18
C ASN A 127 -21.99 21.36 -12.69
N ARG A 128 -21.12 20.66 -13.43
CA ARG A 128 -19.73 20.34 -13.06
C ARG A 128 -18.70 21.13 -13.88
N SER A 129 -19.12 22.20 -14.56
CA SER A 129 -18.24 23.02 -15.41
C SER A 129 -17.21 23.82 -14.60
N GLY A 130 -17.58 24.28 -13.39
CA GLY A 130 -16.74 25.17 -12.58
C GLY A 130 -16.51 26.54 -13.21
N ASP A 131 -17.28 26.88 -14.25
CA ASP A 131 -17.18 28.12 -15.02
C ASP A 131 -18.46 28.95 -14.86
N PRO A 132 -18.43 30.09 -14.17
CA PRO A 132 -19.61 30.92 -13.96
C PRO A 132 -20.29 31.38 -15.26
N VAL A 133 -19.57 31.43 -16.38
CA VAL A 133 -20.14 31.79 -17.70
C VAL A 133 -21.08 30.70 -18.21
N VAL A 134 -20.82 29.44 -17.86
CA VAL A 134 -21.62 28.27 -18.21
C VAL A 134 -22.67 27.98 -17.14
N GLU A 135 -22.29 27.99 -15.87
CA GLU A 135 -23.17 27.64 -14.72
C GLU A 135 -24.46 28.47 -14.68
N LYS A 136 -24.44 29.71 -15.18
CA LYS A 136 -25.61 30.61 -15.23
C LYS A 136 -26.79 30.05 -16.05
N HIS A 137 -26.54 29.10 -16.95
CA HIS A 137 -27.55 28.50 -17.82
C HIS A 137 -28.15 27.21 -17.27
N PHE A 138 -27.55 26.62 -16.22
CA PHE A 138 -28.03 25.37 -15.64
C PHE A 138 -29.40 25.54 -14.98
N ASP A 139 -30.32 24.64 -15.31
CA ASP A 139 -31.68 24.59 -14.78
C ASP A 139 -31.91 23.21 -14.16
N ALA A 140 -31.88 23.16 -12.82
CA ALA A 140 -31.96 21.93 -12.05
C ALA A 140 -33.25 21.13 -12.32
N ASP A 141 -34.39 21.82 -12.47
CA ASP A 141 -35.67 21.16 -12.66
C ASP A 141 -35.73 20.50 -14.05
N LYS A 142 -35.30 21.20 -15.09
CA LYS A 142 -35.23 20.62 -16.45
C LYS A 142 -34.25 19.46 -16.56
N ALA A 143 -33.12 19.54 -15.86
CA ALA A 143 -32.11 18.49 -15.88
C ALA A 143 -32.65 17.20 -15.25
N LEU A 144 -33.41 17.30 -14.16
CA LEU A 144 -34.05 16.16 -13.51
C LEU A 144 -35.21 15.57 -14.32
N GLU A 145 -36.09 16.41 -14.85
CA GLU A 145 -37.23 15.98 -15.69
C GLU A 145 -36.80 15.21 -16.96
N SER A 146 -35.55 15.36 -17.39
CA SER A 146 -35.02 14.71 -18.59
C SER A 146 -34.34 13.36 -18.34
N LEU A 147 -34.24 12.92 -17.07
CA LEU A 147 -33.68 11.63 -16.68
C LEU A 147 -34.81 10.67 -16.26
N ASP A 148 -35.57 10.15 -17.22
CA ASP A 148 -36.43 8.98 -16.96
C ASP A 148 -35.56 7.72 -16.97
N GLU A 149 -35.44 7.04 -15.84
CA GLU A 149 -34.67 5.80 -15.72
C GLU A 149 -35.33 4.64 -16.49
N LYS A 150 -34.51 3.83 -17.17
CA LYS A 150 -34.95 2.53 -17.66
C LYS A 150 -34.80 1.51 -16.53
N PRO A 151 -35.81 0.67 -16.26
CA PRO A 151 -35.70 -0.40 -15.28
C PRO A 151 -34.49 -1.29 -15.56
N VAL A 152 -33.77 -1.67 -14.50
CA VAL A 152 -32.76 -2.74 -14.58
C VAL A 152 -33.49 -4.06 -14.80
N ASP A 153 -33.02 -4.86 -15.75
CA ASP A 153 -33.50 -6.23 -15.96
C ASP A 153 -32.85 -7.14 -14.91
N THR A 154 -33.50 -7.27 -13.75
CA THR A 154 -33.02 -8.13 -12.67
C THR A 154 -33.07 -9.60 -13.03
N ASP A 155 -33.88 -10.01 -14.02
CA ASP A 155 -34.00 -11.41 -14.43
C ASP A 155 -32.79 -11.91 -15.25
N ASP A 156 -31.76 -11.08 -15.48
CA ASP A 156 -30.56 -11.47 -16.21
C ASP A 156 -29.80 -12.58 -15.45
N PRO A 157 -29.62 -13.78 -16.04
CA PRO A 157 -28.92 -14.89 -15.36
C PRO A 157 -27.51 -14.56 -14.88
N ARG A 158 -26.86 -13.54 -15.46
CA ARG A 158 -25.52 -13.09 -15.04
C ARG A 158 -25.55 -12.44 -13.65
N LEU A 159 -26.71 -11.94 -13.22
CA LEU A 159 -26.90 -11.34 -11.91
C LEU A 159 -27.21 -12.36 -10.81
N HIS A 160 -27.45 -13.63 -11.15
CA HIS A 160 -27.87 -14.69 -10.20
C HIS A 160 -26.94 -15.93 -10.22
N THR A 161 -25.63 -15.71 -10.43
CA THR A 161 -24.64 -16.81 -10.38
C THR A 161 -24.51 -17.44 -9.00
N LEU A 162 -24.87 -16.73 -7.94
CA LEU A 162 -24.85 -17.23 -6.57
C LEU A 162 -25.91 -18.32 -6.35
N ASP A 163 -27.13 -18.10 -6.84
CA ASP A 163 -28.22 -19.08 -6.80
C ASP A 163 -27.88 -20.35 -7.55
N GLU A 164 -27.36 -20.20 -8.78
CA GLU A 164 -26.91 -21.31 -9.60
C GLU A 164 -25.82 -22.12 -8.87
N ALA A 165 -24.82 -21.43 -8.32
CA ALA A 165 -23.70 -22.06 -7.63
C ALA A 165 -24.10 -22.72 -6.30
N ALA A 166 -25.00 -22.11 -5.52
CA ALA A 166 -25.54 -22.67 -4.28
C ALA A 166 -26.32 -23.97 -4.57
N GLY A 167 -27.11 -23.98 -5.64
CA GLY A 167 -27.83 -25.17 -6.09
C GLY A 167 -26.93 -26.33 -6.50
N LEU A 168 -25.73 -26.06 -7.04
CA LEU A 168 -24.77 -27.10 -7.42
C LEU A 168 -24.14 -27.85 -6.22
N ILE A 169 -24.21 -27.26 -5.02
CA ILE A 169 -23.63 -27.84 -3.79
C ILE A 169 -24.68 -28.17 -2.72
N ASP A 170 -25.97 -28.10 -3.07
CA ASP A 170 -27.10 -28.27 -2.15
C ASP A 170 -27.02 -27.36 -0.89
N ALA A 171 -26.54 -26.12 -1.06
CA ALA A 171 -26.46 -25.11 0.00
C ALA A 171 -27.53 -24.01 -0.18
N SER A 172 -27.79 -23.23 0.88
CA SER A 172 -28.59 -22.02 0.75
C SER A 172 -27.73 -20.84 0.28
N THR A 173 -28.37 -19.87 -0.36
CA THR A 173 -27.72 -18.65 -0.86
C THR A 173 -27.09 -17.86 0.28
N GLU A 174 -27.77 -17.72 1.42
CA GLU A 174 -27.25 -17.01 2.59
C GLU A 174 -26.00 -17.66 3.16
N LYS A 175 -25.89 -18.99 3.05
CA LYS A 175 -24.71 -19.72 3.49
C LYS A 175 -23.52 -19.47 2.56
N VAL A 176 -23.75 -19.44 1.24
CA VAL A 176 -22.73 -19.10 0.23
C VAL A 176 -22.30 -17.62 0.36
N GLN A 177 -23.21 -16.72 0.74
CA GLN A 177 -22.92 -15.32 1.01
C GLN A 177 -22.02 -15.15 2.24
N SER A 178 -22.31 -15.84 3.35
CA SER A 178 -21.68 -15.58 4.65
C SER A 178 -20.54 -16.54 5.05
N ASP A 179 -20.43 -17.72 4.43
CA ASP A 179 -19.39 -18.71 4.74
C ASP A 179 -18.39 -18.84 3.59
N THR A 180 -17.13 -18.54 3.88
CA THR A 180 -16.03 -18.55 2.90
C THR A 180 -15.79 -19.94 2.30
N GLY A 181 -15.93 -21.01 3.08
CA GLY A 181 -15.73 -22.37 2.60
C GLY A 181 -16.84 -22.78 1.63
N GLU A 182 -18.09 -22.44 1.92
CA GLU A 182 -19.22 -22.68 1.03
C GLU A 182 -19.14 -21.83 -0.25
N SER A 183 -18.69 -20.57 -0.14
CA SER A 183 -18.42 -19.74 -1.32
C SER A 183 -17.41 -20.40 -2.27
N ILE A 184 -16.29 -20.91 -1.74
CA ILE A 184 -15.26 -21.59 -2.53
C ILE A 184 -15.83 -22.86 -3.18
N ARG A 185 -16.57 -23.69 -2.43
CA ARG A 185 -17.20 -24.91 -2.96
C ARG A 185 -18.18 -24.58 -4.08
N ALA A 186 -19.06 -23.60 -3.88
CA ALA A 186 -20.03 -23.15 -4.86
C ALA A 186 -19.34 -22.65 -6.15
N GLY A 187 -18.32 -21.80 -6.02
CA GLY A 187 -17.56 -21.30 -7.18
C GLY A 187 -16.77 -22.39 -7.90
N ALA A 188 -16.22 -23.37 -7.19
CA ALA A 188 -15.56 -24.52 -7.78
C ALA A 188 -16.54 -25.40 -8.57
N ALA A 189 -17.72 -25.68 -8.00
CA ALA A 189 -18.78 -26.42 -8.67
C ALA A 189 -19.25 -25.71 -9.95
N LEU A 190 -19.44 -24.38 -9.90
CA LEU A 190 -19.84 -23.56 -11.04
C LEU A 190 -18.78 -23.58 -12.16
N LEU A 191 -17.49 -23.42 -11.81
CA LEU A 191 -16.39 -23.53 -12.77
C LEU A 191 -16.33 -24.92 -13.43
N ALA A 192 -16.52 -25.99 -12.65
CA ALA A 192 -16.56 -27.34 -13.17
C ALA A 192 -17.76 -27.55 -14.13
N GLN A 193 -18.93 -26.98 -13.81
CA GLN A 193 -20.09 -27.00 -14.71
C GLN A 193 -19.78 -26.26 -16.02
N TYR A 194 -19.21 -25.05 -15.95
CA TYR A 194 -18.83 -24.29 -17.16
C TYR A 194 -17.83 -25.05 -18.03
N GLN A 195 -16.87 -25.76 -17.42
CA GLN A 195 -15.90 -26.55 -18.15
C GLN A 195 -16.55 -27.79 -18.81
N LYS A 196 -17.44 -28.50 -18.08
CA LYS A 196 -18.21 -29.62 -18.63
C LYS A 196 -19.10 -29.19 -19.80
N ASP A 197 -19.78 -28.05 -19.67
CA ASP A 197 -20.60 -27.49 -20.75
C ASP A 197 -19.78 -27.20 -22.00
N ALA A 198 -18.56 -26.66 -21.82
CA ALA A 198 -17.71 -26.25 -22.92
C ALA A 198 -16.96 -27.41 -23.60
N THR A 199 -16.48 -28.40 -22.84
CA THR A 199 -15.56 -29.43 -23.36
C THR A 199 -15.93 -30.87 -22.99
N GLY A 200 -17.02 -31.09 -22.25
CA GLY A 200 -17.49 -32.42 -21.82
C GLY A 200 -16.53 -33.18 -20.89
N SER A 201 -15.52 -32.52 -20.32
CA SER A 201 -14.46 -33.15 -19.52
C SER A 201 -13.86 -32.16 -18.51
N LEU A 202 -13.30 -32.67 -17.42
CA LEU A 202 -12.56 -31.91 -16.41
C LEU A 202 -11.08 -32.30 -16.45
N PRO A 203 -10.26 -31.64 -17.29
CA PRO A 203 -8.85 -31.99 -17.44
C PRO A 203 -8.01 -31.51 -16.25
N GLU A 204 -7.02 -32.31 -15.83
CA GLU A 204 -6.04 -31.90 -14.81
C GLU A 204 -5.16 -30.72 -15.26
N ASP A 205 -4.98 -30.54 -16.58
CA ASP A 205 -4.17 -29.45 -17.16
C ASP A 205 -4.86 -28.09 -16.97
N PRO A 206 -4.30 -27.18 -16.14
CA PRO A 206 -4.87 -25.84 -15.91
C PRO A 206 -5.05 -25.05 -17.22
N GLY A 207 -4.20 -25.28 -18.22
CA GLY A 207 -4.26 -24.59 -19.51
C GLY A 207 -5.53 -24.88 -20.30
N ALA A 208 -6.19 -26.01 -20.06
CA ALA A 208 -7.41 -26.42 -20.75
C ALA A 208 -8.70 -25.74 -20.22
N TRP A 209 -8.62 -25.06 -19.07
CA TRP A 209 -9.76 -24.41 -18.41
C TRP A 209 -10.13 -23.03 -18.96
N TYR A 210 -9.51 -22.61 -20.07
CA TYR A 210 -9.75 -21.29 -20.68
C TYR A 210 -11.24 -20.99 -20.96
N PRO A 211 -12.06 -21.91 -21.50
CA PRO A 211 -13.48 -21.64 -21.74
C PRO A 211 -14.27 -21.34 -20.45
N ALA A 212 -14.06 -22.13 -19.40
CA ALA A 212 -14.72 -21.93 -18.10
C ALA A 212 -14.29 -20.61 -17.45
N VAL A 213 -12.99 -20.30 -17.47
CA VAL A 213 -12.43 -19.05 -16.96
C VAL A 213 -13.00 -17.84 -17.72
N ALA A 214 -13.10 -17.91 -19.04
CA ALA A 214 -13.68 -16.82 -19.84
C ALA A 214 -15.16 -16.60 -19.51
N ARG A 215 -15.95 -17.67 -19.31
CA ARG A 215 -17.36 -17.58 -18.91
C ARG A 215 -17.54 -17.02 -17.50
N ALA A 216 -16.64 -17.36 -16.57
CA ALA A 216 -16.67 -16.87 -15.19
C ALA A 216 -16.52 -15.34 -15.06
N SER A 217 -16.06 -14.65 -16.11
CA SER A 217 -15.99 -13.18 -16.15
C SER A 217 -17.34 -12.47 -16.12
N GLN A 218 -18.43 -13.17 -16.48
CA GLN A 218 -19.78 -12.61 -16.67
C GLN A 218 -19.84 -11.46 -17.71
N ALA A 219 -18.78 -11.23 -18.48
CA ALA A 219 -18.73 -10.17 -19.48
C ALA A 219 -19.77 -10.40 -20.58
N PRO A 220 -20.53 -9.37 -21.00
CA PRO A 220 -21.51 -9.49 -22.09
C PRO A 220 -20.85 -9.65 -23.47
N ASP A 221 -19.54 -9.41 -23.56
CA ASP A 221 -18.81 -9.41 -24.81
C ASP A 221 -17.52 -10.26 -24.74
N THR A 222 -17.08 -10.69 -25.91
CA THR A 222 -15.89 -11.55 -26.05
C THR A 222 -14.60 -10.88 -25.57
N LYS A 223 -14.48 -9.55 -25.70
CA LYS A 223 -13.26 -8.82 -25.36
C LYS A 223 -13.08 -8.73 -23.84
N GLY A 224 -14.15 -8.45 -23.10
CA GLY A 224 -14.18 -8.51 -21.64
C GLY A 224 -13.83 -9.90 -21.12
N ALA A 225 -14.45 -10.94 -21.68
CA ALA A 225 -14.18 -12.33 -21.30
C ALA A 225 -12.72 -12.75 -21.56
N GLN A 226 -12.16 -12.34 -22.69
CA GLN A 226 -10.75 -12.58 -23.04
C GLN A 226 -9.79 -11.84 -22.10
N LEU A 227 -10.12 -10.60 -21.72
CA LEU A 227 -9.29 -9.80 -20.82
C LEU A 227 -9.24 -10.43 -19.42
N PHE A 228 -10.39 -10.80 -18.86
CA PHE A 228 -10.45 -11.49 -17.57
C PHE A 228 -9.64 -12.79 -17.60
N ALA A 229 -9.86 -13.64 -18.61
CA ALA A 229 -9.10 -14.88 -18.75
C ALA A 229 -7.60 -14.65 -18.88
N GLN A 230 -7.17 -13.63 -19.65
CA GLN A 230 -5.77 -13.26 -19.74
C GLN A 230 -5.16 -12.94 -18.37
N ARG A 231 -5.86 -12.19 -17.51
CA ARG A 231 -5.38 -11.83 -16.17
C ARG A 231 -5.33 -13.02 -15.22
N VAL A 232 -6.32 -13.92 -15.28
CA VAL A 232 -6.32 -15.19 -14.52
C VAL A 232 -5.09 -16.04 -14.88
N PHE A 233 -4.82 -16.25 -16.18
CA PHE A 233 -3.66 -17.05 -16.59
C PHE A 233 -2.32 -16.36 -16.30
N GLU A 234 -2.27 -15.02 -16.26
CA GLU A 234 -1.08 -14.32 -15.78
C GLU A 234 -0.84 -14.55 -14.29
N SER A 235 -1.88 -14.55 -13.43
CA SER A 235 -1.74 -14.94 -12.01
C SER A 235 -1.16 -16.35 -11.84
N ILE A 236 -1.65 -17.33 -12.62
CA ILE A 236 -1.12 -18.69 -12.58
C ILE A 236 0.36 -18.68 -12.97
N LYS A 237 0.71 -17.96 -14.02
CA LYS A 237 2.07 -17.88 -14.55
C LYS A 237 3.06 -17.21 -13.60
N THR A 238 2.66 -16.13 -12.92
CA THR A 238 3.55 -15.33 -12.05
C THR A 238 3.45 -15.70 -10.57
N GLY A 239 2.37 -16.40 -10.19
CA GLY A 239 1.99 -16.60 -8.80
C GLY A 239 1.40 -15.33 -8.17
N GLU A 240 0.73 -15.50 -7.03
CA GLU A 240 0.16 -14.42 -6.22
C GLU A 240 0.40 -14.73 -4.73
N GLN A 241 0.61 -13.69 -3.92
CA GLN A 241 0.74 -13.83 -2.46
C GLN A 241 0.05 -12.66 -1.77
N ARG A 242 -0.76 -12.95 -0.76
CA ARG A 242 -1.53 -11.92 -0.04
C ARG A 242 -1.76 -12.32 1.41
N VAL A 243 -1.89 -11.30 2.27
CA VAL A 243 -2.54 -11.42 3.57
C VAL A 243 -3.87 -10.68 3.48
N THR A 244 -4.99 -11.39 3.66
CA THR A 244 -6.35 -10.85 3.61
C THR A 244 -6.63 -9.91 4.78
N ALA A 245 -7.72 -9.14 4.72
CA ALA A 245 -8.07 -8.15 5.74
C ALA A 245 -8.23 -8.78 7.14
N ASP A 246 -8.73 -10.01 7.23
CA ASP A 246 -8.87 -10.82 8.45
C ASP A 246 -7.57 -11.52 8.90
N GLY A 247 -6.51 -11.45 8.07
CA GLY A 247 -5.16 -11.89 8.42
C GLY A 247 -4.75 -13.27 7.90
N GLN A 248 -5.53 -13.93 7.03
CA GLN A 248 -5.12 -15.19 6.39
C GLN A 248 -4.00 -14.95 5.39
N ALA A 249 -2.95 -15.78 5.40
CA ALA A 249 -1.87 -15.71 4.42
C ALA A 249 -2.08 -16.77 3.33
N LEU A 250 -2.20 -16.33 2.07
CA LEU A 250 -2.41 -17.20 0.92
C LEU A 250 -1.27 -17.09 -0.08
N THR A 251 -1.02 -18.19 -0.80
CA THR A 251 -0.02 -18.26 -1.86
C THR A 251 -0.54 -19.11 -3.01
N LEU A 252 -0.67 -18.49 -4.19
CA LEU A 252 -0.74 -19.17 -5.47
C LEU A 252 0.69 -19.32 -6.01
N PRO A 253 1.25 -20.54 -6.08
CA PRO A 253 2.59 -20.74 -6.65
C PRO A 253 2.63 -20.38 -8.13
N ALA A 254 3.73 -19.78 -8.57
CA ALA A 254 3.95 -19.47 -9.98
C ALA A 254 4.19 -20.75 -10.79
N ASP A 255 3.41 -20.94 -11.86
CA ASP A 255 3.61 -21.99 -12.85
C ASP A 255 3.72 -21.40 -14.28
N PRO A 256 4.94 -21.01 -14.71
CA PRO A 256 5.15 -20.44 -16.03
C PRO A 256 5.02 -21.44 -17.18
N ALA A 257 4.83 -22.75 -16.90
CA ALA A 257 4.62 -23.76 -17.93
C ALA A 257 3.16 -23.78 -18.44
N VAL A 258 2.20 -23.33 -17.63
CA VAL A 258 0.79 -23.26 -18.01
C VAL A 258 0.59 -22.29 -19.18
N LYS A 259 -0.07 -22.78 -20.24
CA LYS A 259 -0.45 -21.97 -21.39
C LYS A 259 -1.94 -22.14 -21.68
N PRO A 260 -2.72 -21.05 -21.79
CA PRO A 260 -4.15 -21.16 -22.09
C PRO A 260 -4.37 -21.76 -23.49
N LYS A 261 -5.09 -22.88 -23.55
CA LYS A 261 -5.56 -23.52 -24.78
C LYS A 261 -6.79 -22.77 -25.28
N LYS A 262 -6.56 -21.65 -25.96
CA LYS A 262 -7.63 -20.92 -26.63
C LYS A 262 -8.27 -21.83 -27.68
N THR A 263 -9.54 -22.17 -27.51
CA THR A 263 -10.34 -22.78 -28.58
C THR A 263 -10.64 -21.68 -29.62
N THR A 264 -10.39 -21.96 -30.89
CA THR A 264 -10.57 -21.02 -32.00
C THR A 264 -12.05 -20.75 -32.28
N ASP A 265 -12.31 -19.51 -32.70
CA ASP A 265 -13.54 -18.94 -33.24
C ASP A 265 -14.65 -18.56 -32.23
N LEU A 266 -14.56 -17.32 -31.74
CA LEU A 266 -15.73 -16.52 -31.40
C LEU A 266 -15.90 -15.49 -32.51
N GLU A 267 -16.89 -15.70 -33.39
CA GLU A 267 -17.22 -14.75 -34.45
C GLU A 267 -17.64 -13.41 -33.83
N LEU A 268 -16.83 -12.39 -34.11
CA LEU A 268 -17.04 -11.02 -33.64
C LEU A 268 -18.15 -10.36 -34.47
N ALA A 269 -19.19 -9.86 -33.81
CA ALA A 269 -20.08 -8.89 -34.44
C ALA A 269 -19.29 -7.62 -34.79
N ALA A 270 -19.46 -7.13 -36.02
CA ALA A 270 -18.78 -5.92 -36.48
C ALA A 270 -19.20 -4.70 -35.65
N ALA A 271 -18.22 -4.02 -35.04
CA ALA A 271 -18.44 -2.77 -34.34
C ALA A 271 -18.76 -1.64 -35.34
N SER A 272 -19.74 -0.82 -34.99
CA SER A 272 -20.20 0.32 -35.79
C SER A 272 -19.18 1.47 -35.85
N ALA A 273 -19.41 2.41 -36.78
CA ALA A 273 -18.53 3.49 -37.23
C ALA A 273 -18.23 4.62 -36.22
N ALA A 274 -18.12 4.32 -34.92
CA ALA A 274 -17.69 5.29 -33.91
C ALA A 274 -16.16 5.56 -33.99
N PRO A 275 -15.67 6.73 -33.55
CA PRO A 275 -14.25 6.98 -33.37
C PRO A 275 -13.63 5.90 -32.45
N ALA A 276 -12.41 5.47 -32.77
CA ALA A 276 -11.70 4.52 -31.91
C ALA A 276 -11.38 5.18 -30.55
N PRO A 277 -11.67 4.52 -29.41
CA PRO A 277 -11.37 5.07 -28.10
C PRO A 277 -9.86 5.20 -27.88
N GLU A 278 -9.46 6.27 -27.18
CA GLU A 278 -8.09 6.57 -26.76
C GLU A 278 -7.73 5.72 -25.54
N CYS A 279 -7.39 4.45 -25.75
CA CYS A 279 -7.07 3.53 -24.66
C CYS A 279 -5.90 2.59 -25.01
N PRO A 280 -5.23 1.95 -24.02
CA PRO A 280 -4.13 1.05 -24.29
C PRO A 280 -4.59 -0.21 -25.06
N SER A 281 -3.70 -0.73 -25.90
CA SER A 281 -3.94 -1.98 -26.61
C SER A 281 -4.24 -3.14 -25.66
N GLY A 282 -5.29 -3.90 -25.93
CA GLY A 282 -5.69 -5.07 -25.14
C GLY A 282 -6.69 -4.76 -24.01
N LEU A 283 -6.93 -3.50 -23.67
CA LEU A 283 -7.99 -3.12 -22.74
C LEU A 283 -9.37 -3.16 -23.44
N ASN A 284 -10.41 -3.63 -22.74
CA ASN A 284 -11.78 -3.58 -23.24
C ASN A 284 -12.27 -2.13 -23.18
N CYS A 285 -12.45 -1.51 -24.35
CA CYS A 285 -12.85 -0.12 -24.45
C CYS A 285 -13.83 0.06 -25.60
N ASP A 286 -14.80 0.94 -25.40
CA ASP A 286 -15.66 1.50 -26.43
C ASP A 286 -15.69 3.04 -26.33
N PHE A 287 -16.38 3.68 -27.28
CA PHE A 287 -16.58 5.13 -27.30
C PHE A 287 -18.07 5.42 -27.39
N ARG A 288 -18.63 6.06 -26.35
CA ARG A 288 -20.03 6.47 -26.27
C ARG A 288 -20.05 7.96 -25.93
N PRO A 289 -20.19 8.86 -26.91
CA PRO A 289 -19.94 10.27 -26.67
C PRO A 289 -20.91 10.88 -25.65
N ALA A 290 -20.38 11.73 -24.78
CA ALA A 290 -21.19 12.67 -24.00
C ALA A 290 -21.93 13.65 -24.94
N ALA A 291 -23.09 14.14 -24.51
CA ALA A 291 -23.90 15.03 -25.34
C ALA A 291 -23.25 16.41 -25.51
N TYR A 292 -23.05 16.82 -26.76
CA TYR A 292 -22.65 18.18 -27.11
C TYR A 292 -23.71 18.80 -28.00
N LYS A 293 -24.59 19.59 -27.39
CA LYS A 293 -25.77 20.13 -28.03
C LYS A 293 -26.11 21.49 -27.44
N GLN A 294 -26.55 22.39 -28.31
CA GLN A 294 -27.10 23.68 -27.92
C GLN A 294 -28.45 23.46 -27.21
N ASN A 295 -28.58 23.95 -25.97
CA ASN A 295 -29.83 23.83 -25.20
C ASN A 295 -30.69 25.10 -25.31
N GLY A 296 -30.06 26.26 -25.52
CA GLY A 296 -30.72 27.56 -25.60
C GLY A 296 -30.09 28.48 -26.64
N GLY A 297 -29.47 29.56 -26.18
CA GLY A 297 -28.66 30.46 -27.02
C GLY A 297 -27.39 29.79 -27.56
N ILE A 298 -26.67 30.47 -28.45
CA ILE A 298 -25.41 29.94 -29.00
C ILE A 298 -24.28 29.85 -27.94
N ASP A 299 -24.47 30.52 -26.81
CA ASP A 299 -23.64 30.49 -25.60
C ASP A 299 -24.11 29.46 -24.55
N ASP A 300 -25.11 28.64 -24.86
CA ASP A 300 -25.72 27.65 -23.97
C ASP A 300 -25.69 26.24 -24.60
N TRP A 301 -24.78 25.39 -24.11
CA TRP A 301 -24.60 24.00 -24.55
C TRP A 301 -24.28 23.07 -23.38
N GLY A 302 -24.42 21.76 -23.62
CA GLY A 302 -24.21 20.73 -22.62
C GLY A 302 -22.80 20.13 -22.53
N ASN A 303 -22.49 19.73 -21.30
CA ASN A 303 -21.56 18.70 -20.83
C ASN A 303 -20.04 18.84 -21.03
N TYR A 304 -19.53 19.48 -22.09
CA TYR A 304 -18.07 19.67 -22.23
C TYR A 304 -17.71 20.83 -23.15
N ASN A 305 -16.43 21.19 -23.22
CA ASN A 305 -15.91 22.17 -24.17
C ASN A 305 -15.06 21.50 -25.25
N VAL A 306 -15.36 21.79 -26.52
CA VAL A 306 -14.46 21.45 -27.62
C VAL A 306 -13.17 22.25 -27.43
N ALA A 307 -12.02 21.56 -27.43
CA ALA A 307 -10.71 22.16 -27.21
C ALA A 307 -9.64 21.45 -28.06
N SER A 308 -8.37 21.74 -27.80
CA SER A 308 -7.23 21.15 -28.52
C SER A 308 -6.08 20.80 -27.56
N ARG A 309 -6.42 20.30 -26.36
CA ARG A 309 -5.44 19.94 -25.34
C ARG A 309 -4.51 18.81 -25.81
N PRO A 310 -3.25 18.79 -25.34
CA PRO A 310 -2.59 19.80 -24.52
C PRO A 310 -1.98 20.93 -25.35
N THR A 311 -2.23 22.18 -24.99
CA THR A 311 -1.51 23.38 -25.49
C THR A 311 -0.97 24.20 -24.33
N ALA A 312 -0.11 25.19 -24.59
CA ALA A 312 0.41 26.08 -23.54
C ALA A 312 -0.72 26.72 -22.72
N GLY A 313 -0.67 26.60 -21.39
CA GLY A 313 -1.71 27.06 -20.46
C GLY A 313 -2.98 26.21 -20.44
N HIS A 314 -2.97 25.07 -21.11
CA HIS A 314 -4.08 24.11 -21.20
C HIS A 314 -3.54 22.67 -21.22
N GLU A 315 -2.43 22.44 -20.52
CA GLU A 315 -1.73 21.16 -20.41
C GLU A 315 -2.50 20.19 -19.52
N ILE A 316 -2.48 18.90 -19.83
CA ILE A 316 -3.07 17.87 -18.97
C ILE A 316 -1.99 17.42 -17.99
N THR A 317 -2.15 17.75 -16.71
CA THR A 317 -1.14 17.52 -15.66
C THR A 317 -1.60 16.55 -14.58
N SER A 318 -2.89 16.20 -14.53
CA SER A 318 -3.43 15.31 -13.51
C SER A 318 -4.57 14.43 -14.04
N ILE A 319 -4.91 13.41 -13.25
CA ILE A 319 -6.05 12.53 -13.48
C ILE A 319 -6.88 12.56 -12.20
N VAL A 320 -8.19 12.76 -12.33
CA VAL A 320 -9.12 12.76 -11.20
C VAL A 320 -9.96 11.48 -11.25
N ILE A 321 -9.90 10.71 -10.18
CA ILE A 321 -10.64 9.49 -9.92
C ILE A 321 -11.92 9.87 -9.22
N HIS A 322 -13.03 9.42 -9.80
CA HIS A 322 -14.37 9.63 -9.27
C HIS A 322 -15.04 8.30 -9.02
N ASP A 323 -16.04 8.32 -8.14
CA ASP A 323 -17.11 7.34 -8.17
C ASP A 323 -18.41 7.99 -8.64
N THR A 324 -19.29 7.20 -9.27
CA THR A 324 -20.49 7.73 -9.90
C THR A 324 -21.64 7.99 -8.93
N GLU A 325 -21.52 7.54 -7.68
CA GLU A 325 -22.62 7.41 -6.72
C GLU A 325 -23.87 6.76 -7.34
N GLY A 326 -23.69 5.70 -8.13
CA GLY A 326 -24.76 5.13 -8.93
C GLY A 326 -24.32 4.04 -9.89
N SER A 327 -25.26 3.53 -10.69
CA SER A 327 -24.98 2.51 -11.69
C SER A 327 -24.30 3.07 -12.94
N TYR A 328 -23.59 2.21 -13.67
CA TYR A 328 -22.99 2.53 -14.96
C TYR A 328 -24.02 3.08 -15.96
N SER A 329 -25.23 2.51 -16.00
CA SER A 329 -26.31 2.97 -16.88
C SER A 329 -26.83 4.36 -16.49
N SER A 330 -26.94 4.65 -15.20
CA SER A 330 -27.39 5.95 -14.71
C SER A 330 -26.37 7.04 -15.07
N ALA A 331 -25.08 6.81 -14.76
CA ALA A 331 -24.00 7.72 -15.12
C ALA A 331 -23.91 7.96 -16.64
N LEU A 332 -24.05 6.91 -17.45
CA LEU A 332 -24.09 7.03 -18.91
C LEU A 332 -25.27 7.90 -19.37
N GLY A 333 -26.45 7.74 -18.76
CA GLY A 333 -27.64 8.56 -19.02
C GLY A 333 -27.41 10.04 -18.72
N VAL A 334 -26.81 10.36 -17.57
CA VAL A 334 -26.44 11.73 -17.18
C VAL A 334 -25.52 12.37 -18.22
N PHE A 335 -24.44 11.68 -18.60
CA PHE A 335 -23.46 12.24 -19.55
C PHE A 335 -23.99 12.35 -20.99
N GLN A 336 -25.00 11.56 -21.36
CA GLN A 336 -25.70 11.65 -22.65
C GLN A 336 -26.87 12.63 -22.65
N ASN A 337 -27.17 13.27 -21.52
CA ASN A 337 -28.15 14.32 -21.41
C ASN A 337 -27.48 15.70 -21.38
N SER A 338 -27.69 16.52 -22.43
CA SER A 338 -27.07 17.85 -22.53
C SER A 338 -27.56 18.86 -21.49
N LEU A 339 -28.65 18.56 -20.77
CA LEU A 339 -29.18 19.40 -19.69
C LEU A 339 -28.49 19.13 -18.34
N SER A 340 -27.66 18.08 -18.22
CA SER A 340 -26.97 17.73 -16.99
C SER A 340 -25.74 18.60 -16.69
N TYR A 341 -25.14 19.22 -17.70
CA TYR A 341 -23.97 20.09 -17.54
C TYR A 341 -22.81 19.39 -16.82
N ALA A 342 -22.65 18.10 -17.06
CA ALA A 342 -21.62 17.25 -16.46
C ALA A 342 -21.16 16.19 -17.46
N SER A 343 -19.88 15.84 -17.41
CA SER A 343 -19.29 14.73 -18.16
C SER A 343 -17.99 14.29 -17.52
N ALA A 344 -17.56 13.08 -17.84
CA ALA A 344 -16.17 12.65 -17.64
C ALA A 344 -15.51 12.30 -18.98
N HIS A 345 -14.22 12.01 -18.96
CA HIS A 345 -13.55 11.49 -20.16
C HIS A 345 -13.79 9.99 -20.29
N TYR A 346 -13.79 9.27 -19.17
CA TYR A 346 -13.97 7.83 -19.13
C TYR A 346 -14.93 7.43 -18.01
N LEU A 347 -15.66 6.35 -18.23
CA LEU A 347 -16.52 5.67 -17.28
C LEU A 347 -16.16 4.19 -17.24
N ILE A 348 -16.00 3.62 -16.05
CA ILE A 348 -15.56 2.23 -15.86
C ILE A 348 -16.64 1.42 -15.14
N ARG A 349 -17.15 0.41 -15.84
CA ARG A 349 -18.15 -0.52 -15.31
C ARG A 349 -17.53 -1.48 -14.29
N ALA A 350 -18.19 -1.68 -13.17
CA ALA A 350 -17.69 -2.47 -12.06
C ALA A 350 -17.70 -3.98 -12.36
N SER A 351 -18.68 -4.49 -13.12
CA SER A 351 -18.85 -5.94 -13.31
C SER A 351 -17.73 -6.61 -14.11
N ASP A 352 -17.16 -5.92 -15.11
CA ASP A 352 -16.18 -6.51 -16.03
C ASP A 352 -15.00 -5.57 -16.37
N GLY A 353 -14.98 -4.36 -15.81
CA GLY A 353 -13.96 -3.37 -16.08
C GLY A 353 -13.97 -2.81 -17.50
N LEU A 354 -15.12 -2.81 -18.21
CA LEU A 354 -15.29 -2.09 -19.48
C LEU A 354 -14.97 -0.61 -19.28
N VAL A 355 -14.06 -0.07 -20.10
CA VAL A 355 -13.73 1.35 -20.13
C VAL A 355 -14.45 2.04 -21.28
N THR A 356 -15.45 2.85 -20.95
CA THR A 356 -16.20 3.65 -21.93
C THR A 356 -15.62 5.04 -22.01
N GLN A 357 -15.09 5.43 -23.17
CA GLN A 357 -14.69 6.82 -23.38
C GLN A 357 -15.91 7.67 -23.77
N MET A 358 -16.11 8.77 -23.04
CA MET A 358 -17.24 9.69 -23.18
C MET A 358 -16.83 11.01 -23.86
N VAL A 359 -15.67 11.55 -23.50
CA VAL A 359 -15.12 12.80 -24.08
C VAL A 359 -13.70 12.52 -24.58
N GLU A 360 -13.41 12.93 -25.82
CA GLU A 360 -12.04 12.89 -26.35
C GLU A 360 -11.10 13.70 -25.44
N THR A 361 -9.93 13.17 -25.11
CA THR A 361 -9.01 13.79 -24.14
C THR A 361 -8.47 15.16 -24.58
N LYS A 362 -8.55 15.49 -25.87
CA LYS A 362 -8.26 16.84 -26.39
C LYS A 362 -9.29 17.90 -25.99
N ASN A 363 -10.52 17.48 -25.70
CA ASN A 363 -11.63 18.33 -25.26
C ASN A 363 -11.66 18.40 -23.74
N GLU A 364 -12.23 19.46 -23.16
CA GLU A 364 -12.32 19.67 -21.71
C GLU A 364 -13.67 19.16 -21.21
N ALA A 365 -13.68 18.00 -20.53
CA ALA A 365 -14.87 17.49 -19.85
C ALA A 365 -15.19 18.33 -18.59
N TRP A 366 -16.46 18.33 -18.19
CA TRP A 366 -16.96 19.03 -16.99
C TRP A 366 -17.18 18.02 -15.88
N HIS A 367 -16.13 17.65 -15.16
CA HIS A 367 -16.20 16.60 -14.13
C HIS A 367 -15.91 17.11 -12.71
N ALA A 368 -15.15 18.20 -12.54
CA ALA A 368 -14.57 18.56 -11.24
C ALA A 368 -15.20 19.78 -10.55
N ALA A 369 -16.22 20.42 -11.15
CA ALA A 369 -16.76 21.72 -10.69
C ALA A 369 -15.67 22.81 -10.44
N ASN A 370 -14.52 22.67 -11.09
CA ASN A 370 -13.39 23.58 -10.97
C ASN A 370 -12.73 23.74 -12.34
N LYS A 371 -12.86 24.93 -12.93
CA LYS A 371 -12.34 25.24 -14.26
C LYS A 371 -10.85 24.97 -14.41
N THR A 372 -10.04 25.33 -13.42
CA THR A 372 -8.59 25.05 -13.47
C THR A 372 -8.33 23.55 -13.55
N LEU A 373 -9.03 22.72 -12.77
CA LEU A 373 -8.84 21.27 -12.82
C LEU A 373 -9.45 20.65 -14.08
N ASN A 374 -10.63 21.06 -14.53
CA ASN A 374 -11.23 20.58 -15.78
C ASN A 374 -10.28 20.84 -16.97
N MET A 375 -9.68 22.03 -17.04
CA MET A 375 -8.67 22.37 -18.05
C MET A 375 -7.44 21.46 -17.98
N HIS A 376 -6.96 21.16 -16.76
CA HIS A 376 -5.67 20.54 -16.53
C HIS A 376 -5.72 19.05 -16.16
N SER A 377 -6.88 18.39 -16.29
CA SER A 377 -7.01 16.99 -15.90
C SER A 377 -7.89 16.13 -16.81
N ILE A 378 -7.79 14.82 -16.59
CA ILE A 378 -8.69 13.81 -17.14
C ILE A 378 -9.51 13.21 -15.98
N GLY A 379 -10.82 13.46 -15.96
CA GLY A 379 -11.77 12.75 -15.09
C GLY A 379 -12.09 11.32 -15.55
N ILE A 380 -12.04 10.37 -14.62
CA ILE A 380 -12.38 8.95 -14.80
C ILE A 380 -13.39 8.55 -13.71
N GLU A 381 -14.56 8.14 -14.14
CA GLU A 381 -15.68 7.71 -13.31
C GLU A 381 -15.66 6.21 -13.10
N HIS A 382 -15.91 5.77 -11.86
CA HIS A 382 -15.99 4.37 -11.49
C HIS A 382 -17.39 4.09 -10.95
N GLU A 383 -18.10 3.14 -11.57
CA GLU A 383 -19.37 2.65 -11.03
C GLU A 383 -19.20 2.25 -9.57
N GLY A 384 -19.90 2.91 -8.66
CA GLY A 384 -19.57 2.88 -7.24
C GLY A 384 -20.37 3.87 -6.40
N TYR A 385 -20.08 3.83 -5.10
CA TYR A 385 -20.62 4.73 -4.08
C TYR A 385 -19.52 5.02 -3.08
N ALA A 386 -19.42 6.26 -2.60
CA ALA A 386 -18.45 6.61 -1.57
C ALA A 386 -18.78 5.92 -0.23
N ILE A 387 -20.07 5.87 0.14
CA ILE A 387 -20.59 5.12 1.31
C ILE A 387 -21.98 4.56 1.00
N LYS A 388 -22.05 3.25 0.83
CA LYS A 388 -23.29 2.47 0.83
C LYS A 388 -23.07 1.14 1.55
N ASP A 389 -24.07 0.66 2.28
CA ASP A 389 -23.99 -0.59 3.03
C ASP A 389 -23.69 -1.75 2.07
N GLY A 390 -22.61 -2.47 2.34
CA GLY A 390 -22.16 -3.57 1.48
C GLY A 390 -21.85 -3.13 0.06
N SER A 391 -21.03 -2.10 -0.11
CA SER A 391 -20.48 -1.72 -1.41
C SER A 391 -18.96 -1.61 -1.32
N TRP A 392 -18.29 -2.30 -2.23
CA TRP A 392 -16.84 -2.23 -2.43
C TRP A 392 -16.53 -2.27 -3.93
N TYR A 393 -15.44 -1.62 -4.31
CA TYR A 393 -14.98 -1.51 -5.70
C TYR A 393 -14.29 -2.79 -6.18
N THR A 394 -14.69 -3.30 -7.33
CA THR A 394 -14.26 -4.62 -7.83
C THR A 394 -12.82 -4.62 -8.36
N GLU A 395 -12.14 -5.78 -8.32
CA GLU A 395 -10.79 -5.90 -8.88
C GLU A 395 -10.72 -5.64 -10.40
N PRO A 396 -11.66 -6.13 -11.24
CA PRO A 396 -11.69 -5.80 -12.66
C PRO A 396 -11.70 -4.29 -12.92
N GLN A 397 -12.44 -3.54 -12.11
CA GLN A 397 -12.52 -2.08 -12.19
C GLN A 397 -11.19 -1.41 -11.83
N TYR A 398 -10.58 -1.77 -10.69
CA TYR A 398 -9.26 -1.27 -10.29
C TYR A 398 -8.18 -1.54 -11.34
N GLU A 399 -8.13 -2.75 -11.89
CA GLU A 399 -7.12 -3.15 -12.87
C GLU A 399 -7.29 -2.45 -14.23
N SER A 400 -8.52 -2.33 -14.71
CA SER A 400 -8.82 -1.61 -15.96
C SER A 400 -8.55 -0.11 -15.83
N SER A 401 -8.93 0.47 -14.69
CA SER A 401 -8.61 1.85 -14.33
C SER A 401 -7.09 2.08 -14.28
N ALA A 402 -6.35 1.22 -13.57
CA ALA A 402 -4.91 1.33 -13.45
C ALA A 402 -4.20 1.18 -14.82
N ALA A 403 -4.69 0.29 -15.69
CA ALA A 403 -4.17 0.14 -17.05
C ALA A 403 -4.39 1.41 -17.88
N LEU A 404 -5.60 1.99 -17.82
CA LEU A 404 -5.93 3.24 -18.48
C LEU A 404 -5.08 4.40 -17.95
N VAL A 405 -4.98 4.56 -16.63
CA VAL A 405 -4.21 5.63 -15.99
C VAL A 405 -2.73 5.55 -16.33
N LYS A 406 -2.11 4.36 -16.33
CA LYS A 406 -0.72 4.19 -16.79
C LYS A 406 -0.53 4.66 -18.24
N TYR A 407 -1.48 4.34 -19.12
CA TYR A 407 -1.44 4.76 -20.52
C TYR A 407 -1.57 6.29 -20.66
N LEU A 408 -2.55 6.89 -19.98
CA LEU A 408 -2.79 8.33 -20.02
C LEU A 408 -1.62 9.10 -19.39
N ALA A 409 -1.10 8.62 -18.26
CA ALA A 409 0.06 9.20 -17.61
C ALA A 409 1.31 9.16 -18.50
N GLY A 410 1.55 8.04 -19.20
CA GLY A 410 2.62 7.95 -20.20
C GLY A 410 2.38 8.83 -21.44
N LYS A 411 1.13 9.06 -21.83
CA LYS A 411 0.77 9.93 -22.98
C LYS A 411 0.98 11.41 -22.69
N TYR A 412 0.71 11.83 -21.45
CA TYR A 412 0.70 13.24 -21.03
C TYR A 412 1.81 13.60 -20.05
N ASP A 413 2.79 12.71 -19.83
CA ASP A 413 3.90 12.88 -18.89
C ASP A 413 3.44 13.22 -17.45
N ILE A 414 2.35 12.59 -17.01
CA ILE A 414 1.78 12.79 -15.66
C ILE A 414 2.55 11.88 -14.68
N PRO A 415 3.13 12.42 -13.59
CA PRO A 415 3.72 11.61 -12.54
C PRO A 415 2.71 10.64 -11.92
N LEU A 416 3.10 9.38 -11.75
CA LEU A 416 2.30 8.39 -11.03
C LEU A 416 2.54 8.54 -9.52
N ASP A 417 1.93 9.56 -8.93
CA ASP A 417 1.90 9.83 -7.50
C ASP A 417 0.52 10.38 -7.08
N ARG A 418 0.30 10.56 -5.77
CA ARG A 418 -0.99 11.04 -5.23
C ARG A 418 -1.11 12.56 -5.17
N GLU A 419 -0.18 13.25 -5.80
CA GLU A 419 -0.28 14.69 -6.06
C GLU A 419 -0.76 14.98 -7.49
N HIS A 420 -0.74 13.99 -8.39
CA HIS A 420 -1.23 14.12 -9.77
C HIS A 420 -2.32 13.10 -10.13
N ILE A 421 -2.36 11.94 -9.47
CA ILE A 421 -3.53 11.06 -9.47
C ILE A 421 -4.34 11.45 -8.24
N LEU A 422 -5.49 12.08 -8.42
CA LEU A 422 -6.28 12.72 -7.37
C LEU A 422 -7.64 12.03 -7.24
N GLY A 423 -8.23 12.00 -6.05
CA GLY A 423 -9.68 11.81 -5.87
C GLY A 423 -10.40 13.14 -6.09
N HIS A 424 -11.68 13.09 -6.44
CA HIS A 424 -12.47 14.31 -6.58
C HIS A 424 -12.59 15.09 -5.26
N ASP A 425 -12.62 14.37 -4.15
CA ASP A 425 -12.58 14.91 -2.79
C ASP A 425 -11.37 15.82 -2.51
N GLU A 426 -10.28 15.63 -3.27
CA GLU A 426 -9.04 16.42 -3.21
C GLU A 426 -9.06 17.67 -4.10
N VAL A 427 -10.12 17.90 -4.88
CA VAL A 427 -10.32 19.10 -5.70
C VAL A 427 -10.76 20.29 -4.84
N PRO A 428 -10.10 21.47 -4.94
CA PRO A 428 -10.50 22.65 -4.19
C PRO A 428 -11.77 23.31 -4.74
N GLY A 429 -12.54 23.92 -3.85
CA GLY A 429 -13.57 24.88 -4.26
C GLY A 429 -12.94 26.15 -4.81
N VAL A 430 -13.48 26.69 -5.90
CA VAL A 430 -12.90 27.82 -6.64
C VAL A 430 -12.89 29.14 -5.86
N LEU A 431 -13.93 29.39 -5.05
CA LEU A 431 -14.11 30.56 -4.19
C LEU A 431 -14.74 30.13 -2.85
N ASP A 432 -14.77 31.05 -1.88
CA ASP A 432 -15.28 30.80 -0.52
C ASP A 432 -16.64 30.07 -0.47
N GLY A 433 -17.58 30.48 -1.33
CA GLY A 433 -18.94 29.91 -1.36
C GLY A 433 -18.99 28.48 -1.90
N ASN A 434 -17.98 28.06 -2.67
CA ASN A 434 -17.94 26.76 -3.33
C ASN A 434 -17.23 25.68 -2.50
N VAL A 435 -16.48 26.06 -1.45
CA VAL A 435 -15.63 25.11 -0.70
C VAL A 435 -16.47 24.00 -0.04
N LYS A 436 -17.62 24.36 0.54
CA LYS A 436 -18.48 23.42 1.27
C LYS A 436 -19.24 22.47 0.34
N SER A 437 -19.54 22.89 -0.89
CA SER A 437 -20.34 22.12 -1.86
C SER A 437 -19.50 21.24 -2.79
N GLN A 438 -18.19 21.19 -2.59
CA GLN A 438 -17.33 20.29 -3.35
C GLN A 438 -17.60 18.84 -2.95
N HIS A 439 -17.50 17.97 -3.94
CA HIS A 439 -17.67 16.54 -3.85
C HIS A 439 -16.64 15.85 -2.96
N TRP A 440 -16.94 14.59 -2.62
CA TRP A 440 -16.21 13.81 -1.63
C TRP A 440 -15.97 12.34 -2.06
N ASP A 441 -16.27 12.00 -3.31
CA ASP A 441 -15.90 10.75 -3.98
C ASP A 441 -14.38 10.69 -4.27
N PRO A 442 -13.73 9.51 -4.38
CA PRO A 442 -14.32 8.16 -4.33
C PRO A 442 -14.59 7.63 -2.91
N GLY A 443 -14.52 8.52 -1.90
CA GLY A 443 -14.88 8.20 -0.53
C GLY A 443 -13.83 7.44 0.30
N PRO A 444 -14.21 7.06 1.53
CA PRO A 444 -13.31 6.42 2.49
C PRO A 444 -12.89 4.99 2.13
N PHE A 445 -13.61 4.32 1.20
CA PHE A 445 -13.44 2.90 0.91
C PHE A 445 -12.71 2.59 -0.40
N TRP A 446 -12.29 3.62 -1.15
CA TRP A 446 -11.35 3.44 -2.25
C TRP A 446 -9.93 3.13 -1.75
N ASP A 447 -9.41 1.93 -2.03
CA ASP A 447 -8.10 1.47 -1.58
C ASP A 447 -6.97 2.09 -2.43
N TRP A 448 -6.60 3.32 -2.06
CA TRP A 448 -5.47 4.02 -2.67
C TRP A 448 -4.14 3.25 -2.59
N ASN A 449 -3.92 2.42 -1.57
CA ASN A 449 -2.66 1.67 -1.45
C ASN A 449 -2.58 0.57 -2.52
N HIS A 450 -3.68 -0.14 -2.74
CA HIS A 450 -3.81 -1.12 -3.82
C HIS A 450 -3.74 -0.47 -5.19
N TYR A 451 -4.55 0.57 -5.40
CA TYR A 451 -4.64 1.24 -6.70
C TYR A 451 -3.28 1.76 -7.17
N MET A 452 -2.55 2.47 -6.29
CA MET A 452 -1.19 2.94 -6.59
C MET A 452 -0.18 1.78 -6.75
N GLY A 453 -0.41 0.64 -6.10
CA GLY A 453 0.33 -0.59 -6.33
C GLY A 453 0.16 -1.12 -7.76
N LEU A 454 -1.07 -1.18 -8.28
CA LEU A 454 -1.39 -1.58 -9.66
C LEU A 454 -0.80 -0.61 -10.71
N LEU A 455 -0.67 0.67 -10.35
CA LEU A 455 0.02 1.68 -11.16
C LEU A 455 1.55 1.48 -11.20
N GLY A 456 2.11 0.63 -10.34
CA GLY A 456 3.57 0.45 -10.21
C GLY A 456 4.24 1.56 -9.39
N ALA A 457 3.46 2.34 -8.63
CA ALA A 457 3.92 3.44 -7.81
C ALA A 457 3.41 3.30 -6.35
N PRO A 458 3.77 2.21 -5.66
CA PRO A 458 3.20 1.89 -4.36
C PRO A 458 3.40 3.03 -3.34
N THR A 459 2.38 3.27 -2.53
CA THR A 459 2.39 4.34 -1.52
C THR A 459 3.46 4.11 -0.44
N GLY A 460 3.89 2.87 -0.20
CA GLY A 460 4.81 2.50 0.86
C GLY A 460 4.12 1.95 2.12
N ALA A 461 2.84 1.56 2.00
CA ALA A 461 2.12 0.82 3.04
C ALA A 461 2.88 -0.46 3.45
N GLY A 462 2.83 -0.80 4.75
CA GLY A 462 3.51 -1.98 5.32
C GLY A 462 5.01 -1.80 5.63
N GLY A 463 5.57 -0.60 5.43
CA GLY A 463 6.94 -0.29 5.82
C GLY A 463 7.17 -0.30 7.34
N ALA A 464 8.42 -0.51 7.77
CA ALA A 464 8.83 -0.53 9.18
C ALA A 464 8.80 0.83 9.88
N GLY A 465 8.15 1.84 9.31
CA GLY A 465 8.06 3.18 9.87
C GLY A 465 9.40 3.80 10.29
N GLY A 466 9.34 4.93 10.99
CA GLY A 466 10.52 5.53 11.61
C GLY A 466 10.20 6.82 12.36
N PRO A 467 11.12 7.31 13.22
CA PRO A 467 10.97 8.63 13.82
C PRO A 467 11.00 9.71 12.75
N TYR A 468 10.00 10.58 12.80
CA TYR A 468 9.96 11.75 11.92
C TYR A 468 10.51 12.99 12.61
N LYS A 469 11.18 13.83 11.81
CA LYS A 469 11.75 15.10 12.26
C LYS A 469 10.92 16.25 11.73
N THR A 470 10.83 17.35 12.48
CA THR A 470 10.21 18.59 11.99
C THR A 470 10.83 19.03 10.67
N GLY A 471 9.98 19.37 9.71
CA GLY A 471 10.35 19.77 8.35
C GLY A 471 10.58 18.63 7.38
N GLN A 472 10.53 17.36 7.82
CA GLN A 472 10.61 16.21 6.93
C GLN A 472 9.32 16.07 6.12
N VAL A 473 9.42 15.58 4.88
CA VAL A 473 8.23 15.20 4.09
C VAL A 473 7.97 13.71 4.28
N ILE A 474 6.72 13.41 4.60
CA ILE A 474 6.22 12.05 4.75
C ILE A 474 5.03 11.85 3.82
N ARG A 475 4.83 10.61 3.43
CA ARG A 475 3.58 10.16 2.83
C ARG A 475 2.76 9.48 3.91
N VAL A 476 1.51 9.87 4.07
CA VAL A 476 0.59 9.21 5.01
C VAL A 476 0.04 7.96 4.35
N VAL A 477 0.13 6.80 5.01
CA VAL A 477 -0.21 5.48 4.45
C VAL A 477 -0.90 4.59 5.50
N PRO A 478 -2.10 4.96 5.98
CA PRO A 478 -2.89 4.05 6.81
C PRO A 478 -3.10 2.71 6.06
N PRO A 479 -2.94 1.56 6.74
CA PRO A 479 -3.11 0.25 6.10
C PRO A 479 -4.58 0.00 5.80
N PHE A 480 -4.92 -0.46 4.60
CA PHE A 480 -6.29 -0.85 4.24
C PHE A 480 -6.58 -2.29 4.72
N THR A 481 -6.66 -2.46 6.03
CA THR A 481 -6.88 -3.76 6.71
C THR A 481 -7.70 -3.56 7.99
N THR A 482 -8.05 -4.63 8.70
CA THR A 482 -8.66 -4.58 10.05
C THR A 482 -7.85 -3.76 11.07
N ALA A 483 -6.56 -3.50 10.82
CA ALA A 483 -5.75 -2.60 11.66
C ALA A 483 -6.18 -1.12 11.57
N ASN A 484 -6.98 -0.73 10.57
CA ASN A 484 -7.50 0.62 10.37
C ASN A 484 -8.98 0.60 9.93
N GLN A 485 -9.88 0.46 10.89
CA GLN A 485 -11.34 0.56 10.70
C GLN A 485 -11.88 1.73 11.53
N PRO A 486 -11.68 2.99 11.10
CA PRO A 486 -12.18 4.15 11.85
C PRO A 486 -13.71 4.11 11.93
N LYS A 487 -14.27 4.59 13.05
CA LYS A 487 -15.72 4.79 13.17
C LYS A 487 -16.19 5.84 12.16
N ILE A 488 -17.17 5.52 11.34
CA ILE A 488 -17.76 6.41 10.33
C ILE A 488 -19.28 6.48 10.53
N THR A 489 -19.86 7.66 10.29
CA THR A 489 -21.29 7.87 10.15
C THR A 489 -21.63 8.46 8.78
N ASN A 490 -22.84 8.20 8.29
CA ASN A 490 -23.38 8.85 7.10
C ASN A 490 -24.80 9.34 7.41
N GLY A 491 -25.04 10.65 7.33
CA GLY A 491 -26.33 11.24 7.73
C GLY A 491 -26.66 11.00 9.21
N GLY A 492 -25.65 10.80 10.06
CA GLY A 492 -25.82 10.43 11.47
C GLY A 492 -25.99 8.93 11.75
N SER A 493 -26.24 8.11 10.74
CA SER A 493 -26.33 6.65 10.85
C SER A 493 -24.93 6.02 10.94
N SER A 494 -24.77 4.95 11.72
CA SER A 494 -23.47 4.26 11.84
C SER A 494 -23.20 3.43 10.59
N VAL A 495 -22.01 3.57 10.02
CA VAL A 495 -21.53 2.70 8.94
C VAL A 495 -20.86 1.46 9.55
N PRO A 496 -21.05 0.24 9.01
CA PRO A 496 -20.34 -0.96 9.44
C PRO A 496 -18.81 -0.77 9.49
N ALA A 497 -18.16 -1.43 10.45
CA ALA A 497 -16.72 -1.32 10.63
C ALA A 497 -16.00 -2.06 9.50
N GLN A 498 -15.33 -1.32 8.62
CA GLN A 498 -14.55 -1.89 7.52
C GLN A 498 -13.27 -1.10 7.28
N PRO A 499 -12.26 -1.67 6.60
CA PRO A 499 -11.02 -0.97 6.30
C PRO A 499 -11.26 0.35 5.56
N ALA A 500 -10.55 1.41 5.94
CA ALA A 500 -10.67 2.71 5.28
C ALA A 500 -9.30 3.26 4.83
N ASN A 501 -9.33 4.14 3.85
CA ASN A 501 -8.15 4.76 3.24
C ASN A 501 -7.61 5.98 4.01
N PHE A 502 -8.19 6.32 5.17
CA PHE A 502 -7.81 7.51 5.94
C PHE A 502 -7.58 7.19 7.42
N THR A 503 -6.96 8.14 8.12
CA THR A 503 -6.97 8.20 9.59
C THR A 503 -7.39 9.58 10.08
N TYR A 504 -7.90 9.66 11.32
CA TYR A 504 -8.38 10.92 11.89
C TYR A 504 -7.24 11.84 12.35
N LEU A 505 -7.50 13.14 12.21
CA LEU A 505 -6.65 14.24 12.64
C LEU A 505 -7.20 14.88 13.93
N TYR A 506 -6.28 15.11 14.87
CA TYR A 506 -6.54 15.60 16.22
C TYR A 506 -5.74 16.87 16.52
N THR A 507 -6.23 17.65 17.47
CA THR A 507 -5.59 18.89 17.93
C THR A 507 -4.38 18.63 18.83
N SER A 508 -4.23 17.42 19.38
CA SER A 508 -3.12 16.99 20.22
C SER A 508 -2.80 15.50 19.99
N PRO A 509 -1.65 14.97 20.46
CA PRO A 509 -1.26 13.57 20.28
C PRO A 509 -2.05 12.60 21.20
N SER A 510 -3.37 12.61 21.06
CA SER A 510 -4.30 11.78 21.82
C SER A 510 -5.65 11.66 21.10
N THR A 511 -6.18 10.44 21.00
CA THR A 511 -7.53 10.18 20.46
C THR A 511 -8.64 10.73 21.36
N GLY A 512 -8.33 11.07 22.61
CA GLY A 512 -9.25 11.75 23.53
C GLY A 512 -9.29 13.27 23.36
N SER A 513 -8.52 13.84 22.44
CA SER A 513 -8.56 15.28 22.14
C SER A 513 -9.55 15.61 21.04
N ALA A 514 -9.90 16.89 20.90
CA ALA A 514 -10.79 17.34 19.84
C ALA A 514 -10.19 17.00 18.47
N THR A 515 -11.04 16.51 17.57
CA THR A 515 -10.71 16.36 16.15
C THR A 515 -10.54 17.74 15.50
N LEU A 516 -9.88 17.77 14.35
CA LEU A 516 -9.75 19.02 13.60
C LEU A 516 -11.12 19.50 13.08
N THR A 517 -11.21 20.80 12.86
CA THR A 517 -12.35 21.45 12.21
C THR A 517 -11.86 22.22 11.00
N ASP A 518 -12.71 22.38 9.99
CA ASP A 518 -12.44 23.26 8.87
C ASP A 518 -13.32 24.53 8.94
N PRO A 519 -12.74 25.73 8.73
CA PRO A 519 -13.48 26.99 8.86
C PRO A 519 -14.55 27.22 7.76
N TYR A 520 -14.56 26.46 6.66
CA TYR A 520 -15.63 26.47 5.65
C TYR A 520 -16.73 25.47 5.94
N LEU A 521 -16.41 24.33 6.55
CA LEU A 521 -17.42 23.33 6.91
C LEU A 521 -18.29 23.75 8.09
N GLY A 522 -17.79 24.61 8.98
CA GLY A 522 -18.50 24.99 10.20
C GLY A 522 -18.50 23.84 11.22
N SER A 523 -19.56 23.72 12.02
CA SER A 523 -19.69 22.63 12.99
C SER A 523 -20.14 21.36 12.28
N GLN A 524 -19.34 20.29 12.40
CA GLN A 524 -19.64 18.99 11.82
C GLN A 524 -19.55 17.88 12.86
N THR A 525 -20.39 16.85 12.69
CA THR A 525 -20.17 15.59 13.40
C THR A 525 -18.86 15.00 12.92
N TRP A 526 -17.96 14.71 13.85
CA TRP A 526 -16.58 14.36 13.50
C TRP A 526 -16.44 13.00 12.80
N THR A 527 -17.44 12.11 12.96
CA THR A 527 -17.48 10.80 12.31
C THR A 527 -18.06 10.81 10.90
N GLU A 528 -18.64 11.92 10.44
CA GLU A 528 -19.29 11.94 9.13
C GLU A 528 -18.33 11.58 8.00
N GLY A 529 -18.77 10.71 7.10
CA GLY A 529 -18.03 10.20 5.94
C GLY A 529 -17.45 11.31 5.05
N TRP A 530 -18.26 12.30 4.75
CA TRP A 530 -17.92 13.45 3.91
C TRP A 530 -17.15 14.56 4.67
N ASN A 531 -16.97 14.45 5.99
CA ASN A 531 -16.22 15.44 6.77
C ASN A 531 -14.70 15.29 6.55
N TRP A 532 -14.17 15.91 5.51
CA TRP A 532 -12.75 15.93 5.17
C TRP A 532 -11.89 16.82 6.09
N GLY A 533 -12.50 17.68 6.90
CA GLY A 533 -11.78 18.64 7.75
C GLY A 533 -10.89 17.98 8.82
N ASN A 534 -11.13 16.70 9.13
CA ASN A 534 -10.43 15.95 10.15
C ASN A 534 -9.85 14.62 9.67
N LYS A 535 -9.67 14.43 8.36
CA LYS A 535 -9.17 13.18 7.76
C LYS A 535 -7.87 13.44 7.02
N VAL A 536 -6.98 12.46 7.03
CA VAL A 536 -5.80 12.45 6.18
C VAL A 536 -5.73 11.13 5.41
N LEU A 537 -5.64 11.25 4.08
CA LEU A 537 -5.81 10.12 3.15
C LEU A 537 -4.49 9.41 2.85
N ALA A 538 -4.61 8.15 2.48
CA ALA A 538 -3.53 7.32 2.01
C ALA A 538 -2.90 7.87 0.73
N GLY A 539 -1.58 7.95 0.78
CA GLY A 539 -0.70 8.30 -0.32
C GLY A 539 -0.38 9.79 -0.46
N GLY A 540 -1.10 10.70 0.20
CA GLY A 540 -0.80 12.14 0.16
C GLY A 540 0.48 12.51 0.90
N GLU A 541 1.21 13.51 0.39
CA GLU A 541 2.46 13.98 0.97
C GLU A 541 2.29 15.22 1.85
N TYR A 542 2.87 15.18 3.06
CA TYR A 542 2.72 16.23 4.06
C TYR A 542 4.04 16.52 4.77
N VAL A 543 4.21 17.78 5.20
CA VAL A 543 5.39 18.20 5.97
C VAL A 543 5.14 18.01 7.46
N VAL A 544 6.05 17.31 8.12
CA VAL A 544 6.02 17.03 9.55
C VAL A 544 6.22 18.34 10.32
N ALA A 545 5.23 18.72 11.11
CA ALA A 545 5.33 19.83 12.05
C ALA A 545 6.03 19.40 13.35
N GLU A 546 5.75 18.17 13.81
CA GLU A 546 6.27 17.61 15.07
C GLU A 546 6.06 16.09 15.09
N ALA A 547 6.84 15.34 15.87
CA ALA A 547 6.58 13.92 16.12
C ALA A 547 6.83 13.57 17.58
N ARG A 548 5.99 12.68 18.14
CA ARG A 548 6.04 12.22 19.53
C ARG A 548 5.60 10.76 19.61
N ARG A 549 6.55 9.83 19.81
CA ARG A 549 6.27 8.39 19.90
C ARG A 549 5.43 7.93 18.69
N ASP A 550 4.25 7.36 18.93
CA ASP A 550 3.29 6.89 17.92
C ASP A 550 2.40 8.01 17.35
N TRP A 551 2.74 9.28 17.55
CA TRP A 551 1.96 10.40 17.04
C TRP A 551 2.81 11.29 16.16
N THR A 552 2.27 11.65 15.00
CA THR A 552 2.93 12.56 14.05
C THR A 552 2.01 13.72 13.76
N ALA A 553 2.54 14.93 13.91
CA ALA A 553 1.87 16.15 13.52
C ALA A 553 2.34 16.60 12.15
N ILE A 554 1.40 16.98 11.29
CA ILE A 554 1.65 17.56 9.96
C ILE A 554 1.10 19.00 9.90
N TRP A 555 1.64 19.80 8.98
CA TRP A 555 0.99 21.05 8.60
C TRP A 555 -0.20 20.73 7.69
N TYR A 556 -1.39 21.20 8.10
CA TYR A 556 -2.66 20.87 7.46
C TYR A 556 -3.65 22.01 7.64
N GLY A 557 -4.06 22.66 6.55
CA GLY A 557 -5.12 23.69 6.55
C GLY A 557 -4.81 24.89 7.44
N GLY A 558 -3.54 25.32 7.51
CA GLY A 558 -3.12 26.40 8.41
C GLY A 558 -2.94 25.96 9.87
N LYS A 559 -3.05 24.66 10.18
CA LYS A 559 -3.02 24.12 11.55
C LYS A 559 -1.94 23.05 11.69
N LYS A 560 -1.52 22.81 12.94
CA LYS A 560 -0.76 21.61 13.32
C LYS A 560 -1.76 20.50 13.61
N ALA A 561 -1.74 19.43 12.82
CA ALA A 561 -2.72 18.34 12.89
C ALA A 561 -2.05 17.01 13.23
N TRP A 562 -2.49 16.35 14.29
CA TRP A 562 -1.91 15.10 14.79
C TRP A 562 -2.69 13.89 14.29
N PHE A 563 -2.00 12.91 13.72
CA PHE A 563 -2.56 11.58 13.51
C PHE A 563 -1.81 10.53 14.32
N SER A 564 -2.52 9.45 14.64
CA SER A 564 -1.92 8.27 15.25
C SER A 564 -1.10 7.54 14.18
N ASN A 565 0.22 7.58 14.32
CA ASN A 565 1.15 6.81 13.54
C ASN A 565 1.59 5.55 14.31
N ARG A 566 0.63 4.68 14.58
CA ARG A 566 0.79 3.51 15.46
C ARG A 566 1.92 2.62 14.95
N ASN A 567 2.93 2.39 15.79
CA ASN A 567 4.13 1.63 15.43
C ASN A 567 4.79 2.16 14.15
N GLY A 568 4.72 3.46 13.88
CA GLY A 568 5.28 4.08 12.67
C GLY A 568 4.72 3.61 11.32
N GLY A 569 3.73 2.71 11.30
CA GLY A 569 3.30 2.00 10.09
C GLY A 569 2.27 2.76 9.23
N PHE A 570 1.86 3.96 9.64
CA PHE A 570 0.84 4.77 8.95
C PHE A 570 1.48 5.90 8.14
N ALA A 571 2.80 5.92 8.00
CA ALA A 571 3.50 6.88 7.19
C ALA A 571 4.83 6.31 6.69
N THR A 572 5.35 6.86 5.59
CA THR A 572 6.69 6.58 5.06
C THR A 572 7.43 7.88 4.72
N ALA A 573 8.76 7.85 4.72
CA ALA A 573 9.59 9.01 4.38
C ALA A 573 9.72 9.17 2.84
N VAL A 574 9.67 10.40 2.34
CA VAL A 574 9.77 10.72 0.89
C VAL A 574 11.17 11.23 0.48
N GLY A 575 12.12 11.27 1.43
CA GLY A 575 13.46 11.83 1.18
C GLY A 575 13.53 13.32 1.52
N THR A 576 14.03 14.15 0.58
CA THR A 576 14.27 15.59 0.80
C THR A 576 13.73 16.48 -0.33
N PRO A 577 12.45 16.33 -0.74
CA PRO A 577 11.88 17.19 -1.77
C PRO A 577 11.85 18.66 -1.32
N ASP A 578 11.71 19.57 -2.28
CA ASP A 578 11.45 20.97 -1.98
C ASP A 578 10.03 21.13 -1.41
N VAL A 579 9.88 22.03 -0.46
CA VAL A 579 8.61 22.39 0.15
C VAL A 579 8.41 23.89 0.09
N VAL A 580 7.16 24.31 0.03
CA VAL A 580 6.76 25.71 0.00
C VAL A 580 6.68 26.26 1.42
N THR A 581 7.19 27.46 1.63
CA THR A 581 6.99 28.24 2.86
C THR A 581 6.82 29.73 2.54
N ALA A 582 6.14 30.47 3.41
CA ALA A 582 5.98 31.91 3.27
C ALA A 582 7.35 32.62 3.25
N LYS A 583 7.48 33.67 2.44
CA LYS A 583 8.68 34.53 2.46
C LYS A 583 8.82 35.24 3.80
N ALA A 584 10.07 35.53 4.19
CA ALA A 584 10.36 36.25 5.43
C ALA A 584 9.60 37.59 5.48
N GLY A 585 8.96 37.87 6.62
CA GLY A 585 8.15 39.07 6.84
C GLY A 585 6.66 38.94 6.50
N ALA A 586 6.24 37.91 5.78
CA ALA A 586 4.82 37.61 5.57
C ALA A 586 4.21 36.91 6.80
N SER A 587 3.09 37.43 7.32
CA SER A 587 2.34 36.78 8.40
C SER A 587 1.42 35.66 7.90
N SER A 588 0.87 35.82 6.69
CA SER A 588 0.04 34.86 5.98
C SER A 588 0.18 35.06 4.47
N VAL A 589 0.25 33.97 3.72
CA VAL A 589 0.20 33.97 2.24
C VAL A 589 -1.15 33.44 1.77
N PRO A 590 -1.86 34.12 0.85
CA PRO A 590 -3.14 33.66 0.34
C PRO A 590 -3.07 32.30 -0.35
N VAL A 591 -4.09 31.47 -0.14
CA VAL A 591 -4.31 30.21 -0.85
C VAL A 591 -5.50 30.39 -1.80
N TYR A 592 -5.34 29.98 -3.05
CA TYR A 592 -6.33 30.11 -4.10
C TYR A 592 -6.90 28.73 -4.43
N GLY A 593 -8.21 28.67 -4.73
CA GLY A 593 -8.88 27.46 -5.21
C GLY A 593 -8.77 27.26 -6.73
N ARG A 594 -8.20 28.24 -7.44
CA ARG A 594 -8.03 28.28 -8.90
C ARG A 594 -6.78 29.07 -9.27
N ALA A 595 -6.19 28.76 -10.42
CA ALA A 595 -4.97 29.41 -10.93
C ALA A 595 -5.26 30.22 -12.20
N TYR A 596 -6.01 31.32 -12.06
CA TYR A 596 -6.35 32.19 -13.19
C TYR A 596 -5.24 33.21 -13.50
N PRO A 597 -5.15 33.69 -14.75
CA PRO A 597 -4.19 34.73 -15.14
C PRO A 597 -4.64 36.09 -14.58
N GLU A 598 -3.72 37.03 -14.40
CA GLU A 598 -4.06 38.40 -13.98
C GLU A 598 -4.92 39.13 -15.03
N ASP A 599 -5.70 40.13 -14.60
CA ASP A 599 -6.67 40.85 -15.45
C ASP A 599 -6.05 41.43 -16.73
N GLY A 600 -4.80 41.86 -16.65
CA GLY A 600 -4.06 42.41 -17.80
C GLY A 600 -3.83 41.40 -18.93
N ALA A 601 -3.80 40.09 -18.63
CA ALA A 601 -3.57 39.04 -19.63
C ALA A 601 -4.76 38.88 -20.61
N TYR A 602 -5.96 39.30 -20.21
CA TYR A 602 -7.16 39.24 -21.05
C TYR A 602 -7.19 40.34 -22.12
N ALA A 603 -6.44 41.42 -21.94
CA ALA A 603 -6.44 42.56 -22.86
C ALA A 603 -6.03 42.15 -24.28
N GLY A 604 -6.88 42.47 -25.26
CA GLY A 604 -6.63 42.17 -26.69
C GLY A 604 -6.87 40.72 -27.10
N THR A 605 -7.32 39.85 -26.20
CA THR A 605 -7.65 38.44 -26.49
C THR A 605 -9.08 38.25 -27.01
N GLY A 606 -9.96 39.24 -26.81
CA GLY A 606 -11.40 39.12 -27.04
C GLY A 606 -12.16 38.43 -25.89
N VAL A 607 -11.45 37.88 -24.90
CA VAL A 607 -12.04 37.21 -23.74
C VAL A 607 -12.28 38.20 -22.60
N PRO A 608 -13.50 38.27 -22.03
CA PRO A 608 -13.76 39.11 -20.85
C PRO A 608 -12.97 38.65 -19.62
N VAL A 609 -12.58 39.60 -18.77
CA VAL A 609 -12.01 39.29 -17.45
C VAL A 609 -13.06 38.54 -16.63
N GLN A 610 -12.64 37.46 -15.98
CA GLN A 610 -13.53 36.59 -15.22
C GLN A 610 -14.03 37.27 -13.93
N SER A 611 -15.23 36.92 -13.50
CA SER A 611 -15.77 37.45 -12.24
C SER A 611 -14.90 37.02 -11.05
N ARG A 612 -14.56 37.99 -10.19
CA ARG A 612 -13.74 37.77 -8.98
C ARG A 612 -12.38 37.12 -9.31
N ASN A 613 -11.79 37.47 -10.46
CA ASN A 613 -10.63 36.80 -11.07
C ASN A 613 -9.45 36.57 -10.12
N ASN A 614 -9.13 37.57 -9.28
CA ASN A 614 -7.97 37.57 -8.40
C ASN A 614 -8.26 37.15 -6.95
N GLU A 615 -9.48 36.70 -6.63
CA GLU A 615 -9.84 36.38 -5.25
C GLU A 615 -9.27 35.04 -4.77
N SER A 616 -8.75 35.05 -3.54
CA SER A 616 -8.29 33.87 -2.82
C SER A 616 -9.36 33.32 -1.86
N LEU A 617 -9.12 32.13 -1.32
CA LEU A 617 -9.94 31.56 -0.25
C LEU A 617 -9.64 32.28 1.08
N THR A 618 -10.56 33.15 1.52
CA THR A 618 -10.29 34.15 2.58
C THR A 618 -10.05 33.56 3.97
N LYS A 619 -10.51 32.33 4.23
CA LYS A 619 -10.30 31.65 5.52
C LYS A 619 -9.06 30.76 5.54
N TYR A 620 -8.34 30.66 4.42
CA TYR A 620 -7.13 29.87 4.28
C TYR A 620 -5.89 30.75 4.08
N GLY A 621 -4.76 30.25 4.57
CA GLY A 621 -3.48 30.92 4.39
C GLY A 621 -2.31 30.04 4.84
N VAL A 622 -1.18 30.17 4.16
CA VAL A 622 0.09 29.60 4.60
C VAL A 622 0.68 30.58 5.62
N LEU A 623 0.64 30.22 6.90
CA LEU A 623 1.10 31.09 7.99
C LEU A 623 2.63 31.03 8.14
N ALA A 624 3.20 32.07 8.76
CA ALA A 624 4.62 32.15 9.04
C ALA A 624 5.16 30.88 9.75
N GLY A 625 6.24 30.31 9.22
CA GLY A 625 6.89 29.10 9.76
C GLY A 625 6.25 27.77 9.33
N GLN A 626 5.11 27.78 8.65
CA GLN A 626 4.50 26.59 8.08
C GLN A 626 5.18 26.18 6.78
N LYS A 627 5.12 24.89 6.47
CA LYS A 627 5.68 24.30 5.24
C LYS A 627 4.67 23.34 4.64
N TYR A 628 4.50 23.36 3.33
CA TYR A 628 3.57 22.50 2.60
C TYR A 628 4.27 21.77 1.45
N ALA A 629 3.86 20.54 1.19
CA ALA A 629 4.38 19.75 0.08
C ALA A 629 3.91 20.35 -1.25
N LEU A 630 4.79 20.32 -2.25
CA LEU A 630 4.43 20.67 -3.62
C LEU A 630 3.59 19.56 -4.23
N ALA A 631 2.55 19.93 -4.96
CA ALA A 631 1.71 19.01 -5.72
C ALA A 631 1.92 19.18 -7.24
N GLY A 632 3.16 19.47 -7.64
CA GLY A 632 3.53 19.78 -9.01
C GLY A 632 4.51 20.96 -9.13
N GLY A 633 5.00 21.19 -10.36
CA GLY A 633 5.86 22.32 -10.69
C GLY A 633 5.13 23.66 -10.69
N ALA A 634 5.88 24.76 -10.86
CA ALA A 634 5.26 26.07 -11.07
C ALA A 634 4.48 26.08 -12.39
N MET A 635 3.24 26.56 -12.36
CA MET A 635 2.37 26.72 -13.53
C MET A 635 2.00 28.20 -13.73
N LYS A 636 1.84 28.63 -14.99
CA LYS A 636 1.26 29.95 -15.29
C LYS A 636 -0.24 29.93 -15.00
N GLY A 637 -0.78 31.06 -14.55
CA GLY A 637 -2.22 31.24 -14.50
C GLY A 637 -2.79 31.20 -15.92
N SER A 638 -3.89 30.48 -16.11
CA SER A 638 -4.52 30.33 -17.42
C SER A 638 -6.04 30.17 -17.33
N TYR A 639 -6.71 30.49 -18.43
CA TYR A 639 -8.16 30.35 -18.58
C TYR A 639 -8.51 30.05 -20.03
N TYR A 640 -9.26 28.97 -20.28
CA TYR A 640 -9.77 28.63 -21.59
C TYR A 640 -11.22 29.09 -21.75
N ASN A 641 -11.43 30.06 -22.65
CA ASN A 641 -12.75 30.49 -23.05
C ASN A 641 -13.24 29.66 -24.24
N SER A 642 -14.24 28.80 -24.02
CA SER A 642 -14.90 28.06 -25.10
C SER A 642 -15.66 29.00 -26.04
N GLY A 643 -16.29 30.04 -25.47
CA GLY A 643 -17.13 30.98 -26.21
C GLY A 643 -18.41 30.30 -26.71
N ASN A 644 -18.76 30.49 -27.99
CA ASN A 644 -19.96 29.88 -28.57
C ASN A 644 -19.75 28.39 -28.93
N ILE A 645 -20.83 27.61 -28.93
CA ILE A 645 -20.81 26.16 -29.25
C ILE A 645 -20.14 25.86 -30.62
N ASP A 646 -20.37 26.70 -31.62
CA ASP A 646 -19.80 26.55 -32.97
C ASP A 646 -18.38 27.15 -33.09
N GLY A 647 -17.89 27.81 -32.03
CA GLY A 647 -16.61 28.52 -32.01
C GLY A 647 -16.63 29.89 -32.68
N SER A 648 -17.81 30.39 -33.08
CA SER A 648 -17.96 31.75 -33.58
C SER A 648 -17.83 32.78 -32.46
N GLY A 649 -17.60 34.05 -32.81
CA GLY A 649 -17.48 35.14 -31.84
C GLY A 649 -16.04 35.47 -31.43
N GLU A 650 -15.83 36.71 -31.03
CA GLU A 650 -14.51 37.21 -30.60
C GLU A 650 -14.09 36.51 -29.30
N GLY A 651 -12.84 36.05 -29.24
CA GLY A 651 -12.30 35.34 -28.08
C GLY A 651 -12.80 33.90 -27.88
N SER A 652 -13.66 33.36 -28.74
CA SER A 652 -14.08 31.95 -28.69
C SER A 652 -12.89 31.02 -28.94
N ARG A 653 -12.89 29.87 -28.27
CA ARG A 653 -11.80 28.86 -28.31
C ARG A 653 -10.41 29.45 -28.06
N THR A 654 -10.31 30.42 -27.14
CA THR A 654 -9.07 31.13 -26.84
C THR A 654 -8.56 30.76 -25.45
N VAL A 655 -7.27 30.39 -25.36
CA VAL A 655 -6.57 30.21 -24.09
C VAL A 655 -5.87 31.52 -23.73
N VAL A 656 -6.24 32.09 -22.59
CA VAL A 656 -5.55 33.25 -22.00
C VAL A 656 -4.50 32.73 -21.03
N VAL A 657 -3.25 33.15 -21.20
CA VAL A 657 -2.12 32.77 -20.33
C VAL A 657 -1.48 34.05 -19.78
N GLY A 658 -1.35 34.12 -18.46
CA GLY A 658 -0.79 35.28 -17.77
C GLY A 658 0.67 35.08 -17.32
N ASP A 659 1.24 36.14 -16.77
CA ASP A 659 2.57 36.13 -16.17
C ASP A 659 2.58 35.62 -14.73
N THR A 660 1.45 35.76 -14.01
CA THR A 660 1.32 35.25 -12.64
C THR A 660 1.52 33.73 -12.63
N SER A 661 2.41 33.25 -11.77
CA SER A 661 2.74 31.83 -11.66
C SER A 661 2.38 31.30 -10.27
N TYR A 662 1.87 30.08 -10.21
CA TYR A 662 1.39 29.42 -9.00
C TYR A 662 2.15 28.10 -8.75
N TYR A 663 2.36 27.77 -7.48
CA TYR A 663 2.67 26.42 -7.05
C TYR A 663 1.38 25.73 -6.59
N PRO A 664 1.02 24.55 -7.14
CA PRO A 664 0.06 23.67 -6.50
C PRO A 664 0.71 23.07 -5.24
N ILE A 665 -0.06 23.00 -4.15
CA ILE A 665 0.38 22.46 -2.86
C ILE A 665 -0.69 21.57 -2.24
N ARG A 666 -0.26 20.53 -1.53
CA ARG A 666 -1.12 19.77 -0.61
C ARG A 666 -1.40 20.62 0.62
N PHE A 667 -2.47 21.44 0.60
CA PHE A 667 -2.72 22.42 1.66
C PHE A 667 -3.43 21.80 2.87
N ASN A 668 -4.45 20.99 2.64
CA ASN A 668 -5.15 20.21 3.63
C ASN A 668 -5.50 18.85 3.00
N HIS A 669 -6.75 18.42 3.08
CA HIS A 669 -7.29 17.33 2.30
C HIS A 669 -7.05 17.55 0.79
N ARG A 670 -7.14 18.82 0.36
CA ARG A 670 -7.22 19.26 -1.04
C ARG A 670 -5.96 19.92 -1.54
N ILE A 671 -5.82 19.92 -2.87
CA ILE A 671 -4.82 20.72 -3.58
C ILE A 671 -5.24 22.19 -3.52
N GLY A 672 -4.32 23.08 -3.20
CA GLY A 672 -4.51 24.53 -3.27
C GLY A 672 -3.39 25.19 -4.07
N TYR A 673 -3.59 26.43 -4.49
CA TYR A 673 -2.60 27.17 -5.26
C TYR A 673 -2.07 28.35 -4.45
N VAL A 674 -0.75 28.59 -4.51
CA VAL A 674 -0.13 29.79 -3.94
C VAL A 674 0.71 30.48 -4.99
N ARG A 675 0.72 31.81 -5.01
CA ARG A 675 1.55 32.55 -5.98
C ARG A 675 3.03 32.35 -5.65
N THR A 676 3.80 32.01 -6.67
CA THR A 676 5.26 31.85 -6.59
C THR A 676 5.96 33.11 -6.06
N ALA A 677 5.37 34.29 -6.32
CA ALA A 677 5.87 35.58 -5.84
C ALA A 677 5.77 35.76 -4.31
N ASP A 678 4.88 35.04 -3.64
CA ASP A 678 4.59 35.22 -2.21
C ASP A 678 5.29 34.18 -1.32
N VAL A 679 5.84 33.13 -1.93
CA VAL A 679 6.47 32.00 -1.25
C VAL A 679 7.90 31.75 -1.70
N GLN A 680 8.61 30.92 -0.96
CA GLN A 680 9.93 30.42 -1.33
C GLN A 680 9.98 28.90 -1.16
N LEU A 681 10.81 28.26 -1.97
CA LEU A 681 11.13 26.84 -1.83
C LEU A 681 12.28 26.66 -0.84
N VAL A 682 12.13 25.69 0.06
CA VAL A 682 13.20 25.24 0.96
C VAL A 682 13.27 23.72 0.93
N LYS A 683 14.45 23.15 1.15
CA LYS A 683 14.58 21.68 1.24
C LYS A 683 13.86 21.14 2.47
N GLY A 684 13.16 20.01 2.29
CA GLY A 684 12.67 19.18 3.38
C GLY A 684 13.82 18.65 4.23
N THR A 685 13.55 18.41 5.51
CA THR A 685 14.52 17.83 6.45
C THR A 685 14.82 16.38 6.04
N ALA A 686 16.10 16.01 6.02
CA ALA A 686 16.51 14.65 5.71
C ALA A 686 16.03 13.63 6.75
N PRO A 687 15.58 12.43 6.31
CA PRO A 687 15.21 11.35 7.22
C PRO A 687 16.41 10.90 8.07
N ASP A 688 16.13 10.38 9.28
CA ASP A 688 17.16 9.69 10.06
C ASP A 688 17.51 8.36 9.39
N PRO A 689 18.77 8.15 8.95
CA PRO A 689 19.14 6.95 8.22
C PRO A 689 19.14 5.69 9.10
N GLY A 690 19.10 5.82 10.44
CA GLY A 690 19.10 4.68 11.36
C GLY A 690 20.45 3.95 11.50
N THR A 691 21.47 4.38 10.75
CA THR A 691 22.79 3.73 10.64
C THR A 691 23.59 3.71 11.93
N ASP A 692 23.26 4.54 12.91
CA ASP A 692 23.90 4.69 14.21
C ASP A 692 22.90 4.47 15.37
N ARG A 693 21.75 3.84 15.10
CA ARG A 693 20.79 3.41 16.14
C ARG A 693 20.77 1.91 16.20
N TYR A 694 20.92 1.37 17.40
CA TYR A 694 20.93 -0.07 17.62
C TYR A 694 19.52 -0.60 17.86
N ASN A 695 19.31 -1.87 17.54
CA ASN A 695 18.00 -2.51 17.47
C ASN A 695 17.95 -3.72 18.42
N LEU A 696 16.77 -4.04 18.92
CA LEU A 696 16.49 -5.22 19.73
C LEU A 696 15.37 -6.02 19.06
N LEU A 697 15.47 -7.34 19.02
CA LEU A 697 14.38 -8.15 18.48
C LEU A 697 13.67 -8.96 19.57
N GLY A 698 12.38 -9.20 19.37
CA GLY A 698 11.55 -10.03 20.23
C GLY A 698 10.76 -11.02 19.39
N ARG A 699 10.83 -12.31 19.74
CA ARG A 699 9.91 -13.31 19.18
C ARG A 699 8.81 -13.61 20.18
N ASP A 700 7.57 -13.37 19.79
CA ASP A 700 6.42 -13.68 20.63
C ASP A 700 6.09 -15.18 20.65
N ALA A 701 5.03 -15.52 21.38
CA ALA A 701 4.60 -16.91 21.54
C ALA A 701 4.01 -17.53 20.26
N SER A 702 3.47 -16.73 19.34
CA SER A 702 2.92 -17.21 18.05
C SER A 702 3.99 -17.37 16.98
N GLY A 703 5.26 -17.07 17.29
CA GLY A 703 6.35 -17.21 16.33
C GLY A 703 6.54 -15.99 15.43
N VAL A 704 5.96 -14.85 15.77
CA VAL A 704 6.19 -13.59 15.07
C VAL A 704 7.43 -12.93 15.65
N LEU A 705 8.34 -12.52 14.77
CA LEU A 705 9.48 -11.69 15.09
C LEU A 705 9.08 -10.21 14.99
N TRP A 706 9.47 -9.47 16.02
CA TRP A 706 9.25 -8.04 16.18
C TRP A 706 10.61 -7.36 16.34
N GLN A 707 10.74 -6.15 15.78
CA GLN A 707 11.89 -5.29 16.02
C GLN A 707 11.52 -4.09 16.88
N TYR A 708 12.46 -3.67 17.71
CA TYR A 708 12.41 -2.49 18.55
C TYR A 708 13.58 -1.59 18.16
N GLN A 709 13.33 -0.72 17.18
CA GLN A 709 14.34 0.22 16.74
C GLN A 709 14.72 1.14 17.90
N GLY A 710 16.03 1.29 18.13
CA GLY A 710 16.55 2.20 19.13
C GLY A 710 16.26 3.66 18.75
N THR A 711 16.03 4.49 19.76
CA THR A 711 15.87 5.94 19.59
C THR A 711 17.20 6.68 19.66
N GLY A 712 18.23 6.07 20.25
CA GLY A 712 19.46 6.77 20.64
C GLY A 712 19.27 7.62 21.90
N SER A 713 18.34 7.27 22.80
CA SER A 713 18.08 8.01 24.03
C SER A 713 17.84 7.09 25.23
N ALA A 714 18.59 7.30 26.32
CA ALA A 714 18.45 6.52 27.54
C ALA A 714 17.07 6.67 28.23
N SER A 715 16.38 7.80 28.08
CA SER A 715 15.08 8.04 28.70
C SER A 715 13.92 7.35 27.97
N SER A 716 14.13 6.96 26.71
CA SER A 716 13.18 6.22 25.90
C SER A 716 13.92 5.35 24.90
N PRO A 717 14.59 4.25 25.31
CA PRO A 717 15.56 3.54 24.46
C PRO A 717 15.02 2.99 23.15
N PHE A 718 13.72 2.69 23.08
CA PHE A 718 13.09 2.10 21.89
C PHE A 718 11.88 2.90 21.41
N PHE A 719 11.62 2.83 20.11
CA PHE A 719 10.31 3.14 19.54
C PHE A 719 9.29 2.03 19.88
N GLY A 720 8.06 2.17 19.37
CA GLY A 720 7.11 1.06 19.31
C GLY A 720 7.68 -0.13 18.54
N ARG A 721 7.06 -1.31 18.68
CA ARG A 721 7.51 -2.53 18.00
C ARG A 721 7.03 -2.56 16.56
N PHE A 722 7.88 -2.99 15.64
CA PHE A 722 7.51 -3.21 14.24
C PHE A 722 7.53 -4.70 13.93
N ARG A 723 6.54 -5.18 13.19
CA ARG A 723 6.47 -6.59 12.81
C ARG A 723 7.51 -6.86 11.72
N VAL A 724 8.34 -7.88 11.93
CA VAL A 724 9.26 -8.39 10.90
C VAL A 724 8.60 -9.52 10.10
N GLY A 725 7.91 -10.44 10.76
CA GLY A 725 7.19 -11.54 10.09
C GLY A 725 6.97 -12.77 10.97
N GLY A 726 6.16 -13.72 10.50
CA GLY A 726 5.88 -15.01 11.18
C GLY A 726 6.91 -16.11 10.89
N GLY A 727 6.70 -17.30 11.44
CA GLY A 727 7.50 -18.52 11.16
C GLY A 727 8.81 -18.65 11.93
N TRP A 728 9.05 -17.78 12.92
CA TRP A 728 10.28 -17.78 13.72
C TRP A 728 10.25 -18.75 14.90
N ASP A 729 9.11 -19.40 15.15
CA ASP A 729 8.96 -20.47 16.13
C ASP A 729 9.71 -21.75 15.70
N THR A 730 10.09 -21.88 14.43
CA THR A 730 10.96 -22.95 13.93
C THR A 730 12.33 -22.99 14.66
N TYR A 731 12.76 -21.85 15.21
CA TYR A 731 14.05 -21.69 15.89
C TYR A 731 13.95 -21.90 17.41
N ASN A 732 14.93 -22.55 18.01
CA ASN A 732 15.02 -22.68 19.47
C ASN A 732 16.19 -21.89 20.09
N ALA A 733 17.07 -21.33 19.26
CA ALA A 733 18.12 -20.41 19.67
C ALA A 733 18.40 -19.42 18.55
N ILE A 734 18.53 -18.13 18.88
CA ILE A 734 18.84 -17.04 17.96
C ILE A 734 19.83 -16.11 18.69
N THR A 735 20.89 -15.70 18.00
CA THR A 735 21.89 -14.77 18.55
C THR A 735 22.50 -13.90 17.46
N THR A 736 22.81 -12.66 17.81
CA THR A 736 23.44 -11.70 16.89
C THR A 736 24.93 -12.01 16.75
N LEU A 737 25.49 -11.85 15.56
CA LEU A 737 26.93 -11.90 15.28
C LEU A 737 27.52 -10.50 15.26
N THR A 738 26.84 -9.58 14.59
CA THR A 738 27.12 -8.14 14.62
C THR A 738 25.95 -7.40 15.24
N ALA A 739 26.18 -6.15 15.64
CA ALA A 739 25.15 -5.38 16.32
C ALA A 739 24.00 -5.10 15.35
N LEU A 740 22.77 -5.40 15.76
CA LEU A 740 21.59 -5.09 14.96
C LEU A 740 21.35 -3.59 14.98
N ARG A 741 21.03 -3.02 13.82
CA ARG A 741 20.79 -1.59 13.67
C ARG A 741 19.39 -1.31 13.16
N ALA A 742 18.93 -0.07 13.39
CA ALA A 742 17.60 0.38 13.02
C ALA A 742 17.44 0.54 11.50
N ASP A 743 18.54 0.61 10.74
CA ASP A 743 18.55 0.59 9.28
C ASP A 743 18.39 -0.82 8.67
N GLY A 744 18.22 -1.85 9.50
CA GLY A 744 18.12 -3.23 9.03
C GLY A 744 19.47 -3.88 8.69
N THR A 745 20.59 -3.28 9.11
CA THR A 745 21.89 -3.95 9.09
C THR A 745 22.13 -4.75 10.37
N GLY A 746 23.04 -5.72 10.29
CA GLY A 746 23.39 -6.60 11.40
C GLY A 746 23.07 -8.06 11.09
N ASP A 747 24.01 -8.93 11.42
CA ASP A 747 23.98 -10.34 11.05
C ASP A 747 23.66 -11.18 12.28
N MET A 748 22.96 -12.30 12.07
CA MET A 748 22.62 -13.23 13.13
C MET A 748 22.70 -14.68 12.66
N VAL A 749 22.69 -15.59 13.63
CA VAL A 749 22.49 -17.02 13.37
C VAL A 749 21.33 -17.54 14.20
N ALA A 750 20.64 -18.52 13.64
CA ALA A 750 19.50 -19.17 14.27
C ALA A 750 19.62 -20.68 14.14
N ARG A 751 19.43 -21.40 15.24
CA ARG A 751 19.37 -22.86 15.25
C ARG A 751 17.91 -23.30 15.27
N ASP A 752 17.53 -24.09 14.27
CA ASP A 752 16.19 -24.67 14.22
C ASP A 752 16.02 -25.82 15.22
N LYS A 753 14.75 -26.22 15.43
CA LYS A 753 14.39 -27.32 16.33
C LYS A 753 15.03 -28.67 15.93
N SER A 754 15.43 -28.85 14.66
CA SER A 754 16.12 -30.05 14.18
C SER A 754 17.64 -30.05 14.42
N GLY A 755 18.20 -28.91 14.87
CA GLY A 755 19.63 -28.76 15.13
C GLY A 755 20.44 -28.31 13.91
N VAL A 756 19.80 -27.74 12.90
CA VAL A 756 20.48 -27.07 11.78
C VAL A 756 20.70 -25.61 12.15
N LEU A 757 21.92 -25.10 11.92
CA LEU A 757 22.23 -23.68 12.03
C LEU A 757 22.02 -22.99 10.69
N TRP A 758 21.39 -21.82 10.76
CA TRP A 758 21.10 -20.94 9.64
C TRP A 758 21.75 -19.57 9.87
N TYR A 759 22.26 -18.98 8.81
CA TYR A 759 22.82 -17.63 8.78
C TYR A 759 21.80 -16.65 8.22
N TYR A 760 21.70 -15.48 8.83
CA TYR A 760 20.86 -14.37 8.42
C TYR A 760 21.72 -13.13 8.30
N LYS A 761 21.89 -12.67 7.06
CA LYS A 761 22.58 -11.44 6.74
C LYS A 761 21.63 -10.26 6.87
N GLY A 762 22.09 -9.16 7.47
CA GLY A 762 21.34 -7.91 7.51
C GLY A 762 21.16 -7.33 6.10
N SER A 763 19.95 -6.90 5.76
CA SER A 763 19.61 -6.46 4.40
C SER A 763 19.89 -4.97 4.15
N GLY A 764 20.01 -4.17 5.21
CA GLY A 764 19.98 -2.70 5.11
C GLY A 764 18.61 -2.13 4.76
N ASN A 765 17.54 -2.92 4.94
CA ASN A 765 16.16 -2.49 4.80
C ASN A 765 15.40 -2.72 6.12
N PRO A 766 14.98 -1.67 6.84
CA PRO A 766 14.30 -1.84 8.13
C PRO A 766 12.97 -2.59 8.03
N SER A 767 12.29 -2.55 6.88
CA SER A 767 11.02 -3.28 6.63
C SER A 767 11.22 -4.77 6.41
N ALA A 768 12.43 -5.17 6.00
CA ALA A 768 12.81 -6.55 5.76
C ALA A 768 14.25 -6.74 6.24
N PRO A 769 14.53 -6.69 7.55
CA PRO A 769 15.88 -6.52 8.12
C PRO A 769 16.86 -7.65 7.82
N PHE A 770 16.39 -8.76 7.24
CA PHE A 770 17.25 -9.88 6.89
C PHE A 770 17.05 -10.33 5.45
N GLU A 771 18.14 -10.68 4.79
CA GLU A 771 18.13 -11.42 3.52
C GLU A 771 17.61 -12.85 3.73
N ARG A 772 17.43 -13.58 2.61
CA ARG A 772 17.08 -15.00 2.64
C ARG A 772 18.12 -15.80 3.43
N ARG A 773 17.65 -16.61 4.38
CA ARG A 773 18.52 -17.45 5.23
C ARG A 773 19.43 -18.38 4.41
N THR A 774 20.67 -18.56 4.87
CA THR A 774 21.64 -19.50 4.29
C THR A 774 21.88 -20.67 5.23
N LYS A 775 21.88 -21.91 4.74
CA LYS A 775 22.14 -23.10 5.56
C LYS A 775 23.62 -23.18 5.91
N VAL A 776 23.96 -23.19 7.20
CA VAL A 776 25.34 -23.40 7.66
C VAL A 776 25.63 -24.90 7.80
N GLY A 777 24.73 -25.66 8.42
CA GLY A 777 24.89 -27.11 8.56
C GLY A 777 24.13 -27.71 9.74
N GLY A 778 24.04 -29.04 9.80
CA GLY A 778 23.41 -29.79 10.90
C GLY A 778 24.36 -30.06 12.08
N GLY A 779 23.86 -30.73 13.12
CA GLY A 779 24.66 -31.21 14.26
C GLY A 779 24.82 -30.21 15.42
N TRP A 780 24.14 -29.07 15.40
CA TRP A 780 24.25 -28.02 16.42
C TRP A 780 23.48 -28.33 17.72
N SER A 781 22.80 -29.47 17.80
CA SER A 781 22.13 -29.98 19.01
C SER A 781 23.09 -30.43 20.11
N VAL A 782 24.39 -30.50 19.82
CA VAL A 782 25.45 -30.76 20.81
C VAL A 782 25.66 -29.60 21.79
N TYR A 783 25.23 -28.39 21.40
CA TYR A 783 25.36 -27.17 22.20
C TYR A 783 24.09 -26.84 22.97
N ASP A 784 24.22 -26.42 24.23
CA ASP A 784 23.09 -25.91 25.01
C ASP A 784 23.04 -24.36 25.01
N VAL A 785 24.18 -23.71 24.73
CA VAL A 785 24.29 -22.26 24.51
C VAL A 785 25.03 -21.99 23.20
N ILE A 786 24.48 -21.08 22.40
CA ILE A 786 25.17 -20.40 21.31
C ILE A 786 25.03 -18.90 21.54
N THR A 787 26.13 -18.16 21.46
CA THR A 787 26.10 -16.70 21.52
C THR A 787 27.14 -16.14 20.55
N GLY A 788 26.77 -15.11 19.79
CA GLY A 788 27.79 -14.31 19.10
C GLY A 788 28.76 -13.72 20.11
N ALA A 789 29.92 -13.31 19.61
CA ALA A 789 30.98 -12.74 20.42
C ALA A 789 31.57 -11.45 19.82
N ARG A 790 31.00 -10.92 18.72
CA ARG A 790 31.68 -9.93 17.84
C ARG A 790 33.05 -10.46 17.42
N ASP A 791 33.98 -9.59 17.07
CA ASP A 791 35.35 -9.96 16.69
C ASP A 791 36.26 -10.12 17.92
N ILE A 792 36.20 -11.28 18.59
CA ILE A 792 37.08 -11.61 19.74
C ILE A 792 38.46 -12.09 19.30
N THR A 793 38.65 -12.32 18.01
CA THR A 793 39.94 -12.75 17.44
C THR A 793 40.79 -11.58 16.95
N GLY A 794 40.19 -10.42 16.68
CA GLY A 794 40.84 -9.21 16.18
C GLY A 794 41.09 -9.21 14.66
N ASP A 795 40.40 -10.06 13.90
CA ASP A 795 40.60 -10.22 12.46
C ASP A 795 39.59 -9.44 11.58
N GLY A 796 38.75 -8.63 12.23
CA GLY A 796 37.70 -7.82 11.64
C GLY A 796 36.41 -8.56 11.34
N LYS A 797 36.27 -9.84 11.76
CA LYS A 797 35.11 -10.67 11.44
C LYS A 797 34.39 -11.12 12.70
N PRO A 798 33.04 -11.14 12.68
CA PRO A 798 32.30 -11.57 13.84
C PRO A 798 32.44 -13.07 14.06
N ASP A 799 32.72 -13.42 15.32
CA ASP A 799 32.89 -14.78 15.81
C ASP A 799 31.66 -15.26 16.57
N LEU A 800 31.57 -16.58 16.74
CA LEU A 800 30.55 -17.25 17.54
C LEU A 800 31.24 -18.09 18.63
N ILE A 801 30.70 -18.07 19.86
CA ILE A 801 31.07 -19.03 20.88
C ILE A 801 29.90 -19.96 21.20
N ALA A 802 30.21 -21.23 21.48
CA ALA A 802 29.22 -22.24 21.77
C ALA A 802 29.65 -23.08 22.96
N ARG A 803 28.72 -23.35 23.88
CA ARG A 803 28.94 -24.23 25.02
C ARG A 803 28.28 -25.57 24.76
N ASP A 804 29.05 -26.65 24.90
CA ASP A 804 28.50 -28.00 24.86
C ASP A 804 27.87 -28.42 26.18
N LYS A 805 27.07 -29.49 26.16
CA LYS A 805 26.36 -30.00 27.34
C LYS A 805 27.28 -30.49 28.47
N SER A 806 28.57 -30.73 28.19
CA SER A 806 29.58 -31.10 29.20
C SER A 806 30.25 -29.88 29.85
N GLY A 807 29.99 -28.68 29.33
CA GLY A 807 30.59 -27.43 29.81
C GLY A 807 31.89 -27.05 29.09
N GLY A 808 32.21 -27.67 27.96
CA GLY A 808 33.26 -27.21 27.05
C GLY A 808 32.83 -25.96 26.30
N LEU A 809 33.71 -24.96 26.21
CA LEU A 809 33.49 -23.74 25.44
C LEU A 809 34.32 -23.77 24.15
N TRP A 810 33.65 -23.53 23.04
CA TRP A 810 34.18 -23.61 21.69
C TRP A 810 34.09 -22.27 20.99
N LEU A 811 35.14 -21.90 20.26
CA LEU A 811 35.19 -20.76 19.35
C LEU A 811 34.94 -21.24 17.92
N TYR A 812 34.07 -20.52 17.22
CA TYR A 812 33.85 -20.62 15.78
C TYR A 812 34.26 -19.27 15.17
N GLN A 813 35.46 -19.24 14.60
CA GLN A 813 36.00 -18.02 14.02
C GLN A 813 35.24 -17.62 12.75
N GLY A 814 34.92 -16.34 12.62
CA GLY A 814 34.28 -15.78 11.44
C GLY A 814 35.15 -15.89 10.18
N THR A 815 34.55 -16.19 9.04
CA THR A 815 35.25 -16.14 7.74
C THR A 815 35.00 -14.84 6.98
N GLY A 816 33.91 -14.15 7.30
CA GLY A 816 33.37 -13.02 6.54
C GLY A 816 32.55 -13.44 5.30
N ASN A 817 32.30 -14.74 5.11
CA ASN A 817 31.52 -15.26 3.98
C ASN A 817 30.23 -15.93 4.49
N ALA A 818 29.07 -15.36 4.20
CA ALA A 818 27.76 -15.85 4.67
C ALA A 818 27.44 -17.30 4.24
N SER A 819 28.00 -17.80 3.12
CA SER A 819 27.81 -19.19 2.67
C SER A 819 28.70 -20.20 3.39
N ALA A 820 29.75 -19.72 4.07
CA ALA A 820 30.65 -20.54 4.88
C ALA A 820 31.11 -19.73 6.10
N PRO A 821 30.20 -19.34 7.00
CA PRO A 821 30.42 -18.23 7.94
C PRO A 821 31.47 -18.50 9.00
N PHE A 822 31.77 -19.78 9.29
CA PHE A 822 32.70 -20.16 10.34
C PHE A 822 33.78 -21.12 9.87
N ARG A 823 34.96 -21.00 10.47
CA ARG A 823 36.02 -22.02 10.41
C ARG A 823 35.66 -23.22 11.30
N THR A 824 36.47 -24.27 11.21
CA THR A 824 36.44 -25.38 12.18
C THR A 824 36.61 -24.86 13.60
N LYS A 825 35.81 -25.39 14.52
CA LYS A 825 35.83 -24.96 15.93
C LYS A 825 37.16 -25.24 16.63
N SER A 826 37.52 -24.40 17.60
CA SER A 826 38.62 -24.63 18.55
C SER A 826 38.11 -24.59 19.98
N ALA A 827 38.70 -25.41 20.86
CA ALA A 827 38.39 -25.37 22.29
C ALA A 827 39.06 -24.15 22.94
N ILE A 828 38.30 -23.36 23.69
CA ILE A 828 38.78 -22.15 24.38
C ILE A 828 38.53 -22.16 25.89
N GLY A 829 37.89 -23.21 26.41
CA GLY A 829 37.76 -23.40 27.85
C GLY A 829 36.92 -24.62 28.24
N SER A 830 36.90 -24.91 29.54
CA SER A 830 36.12 -25.99 30.18
C SER A 830 35.47 -25.51 31.48
N GLY A 831 34.48 -26.23 31.99
CA GLY A 831 33.78 -25.88 33.25
C GLY A 831 32.78 -24.73 33.13
N TRP A 832 32.36 -24.38 31.91
CA TRP A 832 31.43 -23.29 31.65
C TRP A 832 29.96 -23.62 32.00
N ASN A 833 29.69 -24.85 32.45
CA ASN A 833 28.42 -25.26 33.04
C ASN A 833 28.14 -24.63 34.42
N THR A 834 29.09 -23.87 34.97
CA THR A 834 28.88 -22.99 36.13
C THR A 834 27.98 -21.79 35.80
N TYR A 835 27.90 -21.40 34.52
CA TYR A 835 27.13 -20.24 34.06
C TYR A 835 25.71 -20.60 33.61
N THR A 836 24.75 -19.74 33.95
CA THR A 836 23.34 -19.84 33.51
C THR A 836 23.03 -18.91 32.33
N ALA A 837 23.86 -17.91 32.07
CA ALA A 837 23.76 -17.04 30.91
C ALA A 837 25.15 -16.60 30.45
N LEU A 838 25.33 -16.53 29.13
CA LEU A 838 26.48 -15.92 28.44
C LEU A 838 25.91 -14.82 27.53
N THR A 839 26.47 -13.62 27.59
CA THR A 839 25.93 -12.46 26.86
C THR A 839 27.06 -11.64 26.29
N ASP A 840 27.06 -11.52 24.96
CA ASP A 840 27.85 -10.52 24.23
C ASP A 840 27.32 -9.12 24.56
N THR A 841 28.23 -8.24 24.93
CA THR A 841 27.97 -6.83 25.23
C THR A 841 28.65 -5.87 24.27
N GLY A 842 29.51 -6.34 23.35
CA GLY A 842 30.49 -5.47 22.71
C GLY A 842 31.58 -5.01 23.69
N ASP A 843 32.30 -3.93 23.35
CA ASP A 843 33.38 -3.36 24.16
C ASP A 843 32.84 -2.58 25.38
N LEU A 844 32.56 -3.31 26.45
CA LEU A 844 31.99 -2.76 27.67
C LEU A 844 33.04 -2.04 28.52
N THR A 845 34.32 -2.31 28.30
CA THR A 845 35.44 -1.71 29.02
C THR A 845 36.06 -0.49 28.35
N GLY A 846 35.71 -0.22 27.09
CA GLY A 846 36.21 0.90 26.30
C GLY A 846 37.65 0.71 25.80
N ASP A 847 38.16 -0.53 25.77
CA ASP A 847 39.54 -0.83 25.36
C ASP A 847 39.68 -1.23 23.88
N GLY A 848 38.59 -1.08 23.12
CA GLY A 848 38.47 -1.37 21.70
C GLY A 848 38.24 -2.83 21.38
N ARG A 849 38.04 -3.70 22.38
CA ARG A 849 37.88 -5.15 22.20
C ARG A 849 36.53 -5.60 22.75
N PRO A 850 35.82 -6.51 22.07
CA PRO A 850 34.56 -6.99 22.58
C PRO A 850 34.74 -7.85 23.84
N ASP A 851 33.88 -7.58 24.82
CA ASP A 851 33.84 -8.24 26.11
C ASP A 851 32.65 -9.21 26.21
N LEU A 852 32.74 -10.14 27.16
CA LEU A 852 31.65 -11.07 27.49
C LEU A 852 31.24 -10.88 28.96
N VAL A 853 29.94 -10.88 29.23
CA VAL A 853 29.42 -11.05 30.59
C VAL A 853 28.78 -12.43 30.77
N ALA A 854 29.02 -13.04 31.92
CA ALA A 854 28.53 -14.37 32.25
C ALA A 854 27.94 -14.40 33.66
N ARG A 855 26.71 -14.90 33.79
CA ARG A 855 26.03 -15.02 35.10
C ARG A 855 26.14 -16.44 35.63
N ASP A 856 26.68 -16.60 36.83
CA ASP A 856 26.79 -17.92 37.46
C ASP A 856 25.46 -18.38 38.10
N LYS A 857 25.43 -19.61 38.64
CA LYS A 857 24.25 -20.18 39.31
C LYS A 857 23.85 -19.42 40.59
N ASN A 858 24.79 -18.73 41.24
CA ASN A 858 24.54 -17.93 42.44
C ASN A 858 24.04 -16.51 42.11
N GLY A 859 23.97 -16.17 40.82
CA GLY A 859 23.52 -14.85 40.37
C GLY A 859 24.59 -13.78 40.45
N VAL A 860 25.87 -14.16 40.53
CA VAL A 860 26.98 -13.22 40.34
C VAL A 860 27.23 -13.05 38.85
N LEU A 861 27.33 -11.80 38.41
CA LEU A 861 27.73 -11.45 37.05
C LEU A 861 29.24 -11.26 37.00
N TRP A 862 29.86 -11.90 36.03
CA TRP A 862 31.29 -11.90 35.80
C TRP A 862 31.60 -11.24 34.47
N LEU A 863 32.60 -10.35 34.44
CA LEU A 863 33.16 -9.76 33.24
C LEU A 863 34.35 -10.58 32.76
N TYR A 864 34.38 -10.86 31.47
CA TYR A 864 35.49 -11.48 30.74
C TYR A 864 36.00 -10.48 29.70
N LYS A 865 37.12 -9.82 30.02
CA LYS A 865 37.71 -8.83 29.13
C LYS A 865 38.28 -9.45 27.87
N GLY A 866 38.00 -8.87 26.71
CA GLY A 866 38.48 -9.35 25.41
C GLY A 866 40.00 -9.17 25.23
N LYS A 867 40.64 -10.14 24.56
CA LYS A 867 42.08 -10.09 24.23
C LYS A 867 42.38 -9.97 22.75
N ALA A 868 41.39 -10.01 21.86
CA ALA A 868 41.61 -10.04 20.41
C ALA A 868 42.62 -11.15 20.02
N ASN A 869 42.35 -12.39 20.47
CA ASN A 869 43.26 -13.52 20.29
C ASN A 869 42.49 -14.84 20.24
N ALA A 870 42.54 -15.54 19.10
CA ALA A 870 41.80 -16.78 18.89
C ALA A 870 42.13 -17.93 19.85
N ALA A 871 43.38 -18.06 20.29
CA ALA A 871 43.81 -19.15 21.16
C ALA A 871 43.45 -18.90 22.63
N SER A 872 43.35 -17.63 23.02
CA SER A 872 43.02 -17.21 24.39
C SER A 872 42.22 -15.90 24.33
N PRO A 873 40.91 -15.98 24.04
CA PRO A 873 40.10 -14.80 23.72
C PRO A 873 39.83 -13.86 24.89
N TYR A 874 39.95 -14.34 26.14
CA TYR A 874 39.58 -13.56 27.33
C TYR A 874 40.68 -13.52 28.39
N GLU A 875 40.72 -12.42 29.15
CA GLU A 875 41.46 -12.32 30.42
C GLU A 875 40.80 -13.17 31.53
N ARG A 876 41.41 -13.16 32.72
CA ARG A 876 40.81 -13.76 33.91
C ARG A 876 39.56 -12.97 34.31
N ARG A 877 38.46 -13.68 34.55
CA ARG A 877 37.18 -13.06 34.94
C ARG A 877 37.28 -12.20 36.20
N THR A 878 36.51 -11.12 36.24
CA THR A 878 36.30 -10.26 37.42
C THR A 878 34.82 -10.23 37.80
N SER A 879 34.51 -10.18 39.11
CA SER A 879 33.12 -10.05 39.58
C SER A 879 32.67 -8.60 39.41
N ILE A 880 31.50 -8.39 38.81
CA ILE A 880 30.92 -7.07 38.56
C ILE A 880 29.54 -6.89 39.22
N GLY A 881 29.18 -7.80 40.14
CA GLY A 881 28.04 -7.65 41.04
C GLY A 881 27.25 -8.94 41.28
N SER A 882 26.50 -8.98 42.38
CA SER A 882 25.58 -10.07 42.76
C SER A 882 24.11 -9.71 42.51
N GLY A 883 23.20 -10.69 42.59
CA GLY A 883 21.76 -10.46 42.51
C GLY A 883 21.15 -10.51 41.10
N TRP A 884 21.95 -10.86 40.09
CA TRP A 884 21.53 -10.91 38.68
C TRP A 884 20.58 -12.08 38.36
N ASN A 885 20.29 -12.96 39.33
CA ASN A 885 19.22 -13.96 39.25
C ASN A 885 17.81 -13.36 39.27
N THR A 886 17.69 -12.05 39.53
CA THR A 886 16.43 -11.30 39.31
C THR A 886 15.98 -11.35 37.85
N TYR A 887 16.94 -11.44 36.91
CA TYR A 887 16.67 -11.46 35.47
C TYR A 887 16.53 -12.87 34.93
N ASN A 888 15.55 -13.11 34.05
CA ASN A 888 15.50 -14.35 33.25
C ASN A 888 16.13 -14.16 31.86
N VAL A 889 16.34 -12.92 31.42
CA VAL A 889 17.01 -12.58 30.15
C VAL A 889 18.03 -11.48 30.38
N LEU A 890 19.21 -11.62 29.75
CA LEU A 890 20.25 -10.60 29.65
C LEU A 890 20.68 -10.52 28.18
N ARG A 891 20.76 -9.31 27.62
CA ARG A 891 21.19 -9.04 26.23
C ARG A 891 22.01 -7.77 26.15
N GLY A 892 23.04 -7.77 25.31
CA GLY A 892 23.83 -6.60 24.95
C GLY A 892 23.44 -6.11 23.56
N PRO A 893 22.46 -5.20 23.43
CA PRO A 893 22.05 -4.63 22.15
C PRO A 893 23.10 -3.68 21.55
N SER A 894 24.24 -3.48 22.20
CA SER A 894 25.22 -2.42 21.94
C SER A 894 24.71 -1.06 22.43
N ASP A 895 25.09 0.05 21.80
CA ASP A 895 24.90 1.42 22.31
C ASP A 895 23.50 1.99 22.00
N LEU A 896 22.52 1.74 22.88
CA LEU A 896 21.13 2.16 22.66
C LEU A 896 20.92 3.67 22.84
N ASN A 897 21.83 4.36 23.53
CA ASN A 897 21.69 5.77 23.87
C ASN A 897 22.60 6.70 23.05
N ARG A 898 23.39 6.16 22.11
CA ARG A 898 24.35 6.87 21.25
C ARG A 898 25.44 7.62 22.01
N ASP A 899 25.85 7.15 23.19
CA ASP A 899 26.96 7.76 23.95
C ASP A 899 28.34 7.17 23.61
N GLY A 900 28.38 6.23 22.66
CA GLY A 900 29.57 5.53 22.20
C GLY A 900 29.95 4.32 23.06
N ARG A 901 29.14 3.96 24.06
CA ARG A 901 29.43 2.86 24.98
C ARG A 901 28.32 1.80 24.89
N PRO A 902 28.67 0.51 24.77
CA PRO A 902 27.66 -0.53 24.73
C PRO A 902 26.86 -0.67 26.02
N ASP A 903 25.56 -0.85 25.87
CA ASP A 903 24.61 -1.00 26.97
C ASP A 903 24.18 -2.47 27.18
N LEU A 904 23.48 -2.71 28.28
CA LEU A 904 22.84 -3.99 28.59
C LEU A 904 21.34 -3.79 28.86
N VAL A 905 20.53 -4.76 28.44
CA VAL A 905 19.13 -4.87 28.87
C VAL A 905 18.90 -6.16 29.64
N GLY A 906 18.07 -6.06 30.69
CA GLY A 906 17.70 -7.19 31.53
C GLY A 906 16.19 -7.28 31.68
N ARG A 907 15.60 -8.45 31.42
CA ARG A 907 14.17 -8.71 31.69
C ARG A 907 14.02 -9.54 32.95
N ASP A 908 13.19 -9.06 33.88
CA ASP A 908 12.85 -9.83 35.08
C ASP A 908 11.75 -10.89 34.81
N LYS A 909 11.46 -11.71 35.83
CA LYS A 909 10.44 -12.77 35.72
C LYS A 909 9.02 -12.24 35.58
N ASN A 910 8.77 -10.99 35.95
CA ASN A 910 7.47 -10.33 35.84
C ASN A 910 7.27 -9.66 34.47
N GLY A 911 8.27 -9.74 33.58
CA GLY A 911 8.21 -9.14 32.26
C GLY A 911 8.54 -7.64 32.24
N VAL A 912 9.22 -7.12 33.26
CA VAL A 912 9.74 -5.75 33.24
C VAL A 912 11.12 -5.75 32.58
N LEU A 913 11.31 -4.91 31.56
CA LEU A 913 12.59 -4.69 30.91
C LEU A 913 13.29 -3.47 31.52
N TYR A 914 14.56 -3.63 31.85
CA TYR A 914 15.42 -2.59 32.41
C TYR A 914 16.58 -2.29 31.48
N PHE A 915 16.96 -1.02 31.45
CA PHE A 915 18.12 -0.48 30.76
C PHE A 915 19.28 -0.32 31.75
N TYR A 916 20.47 -0.78 31.36
CA TYR A 916 21.73 -0.58 32.08
C TYR A 916 22.69 0.15 31.17
N LYS A 917 22.87 1.45 31.45
CA LYS A 917 23.80 2.29 30.71
C LYS A 917 25.24 1.83 30.89
N GLY A 918 25.96 1.62 29.80
CA GLY A 918 27.38 1.29 29.81
C GLY A 918 28.24 2.46 30.28
N THR A 919 29.26 2.19 31.10
CA THR A 919 30.21 3.22 31.54
C THR A 919 31.53 3.20 30.78
N GLY A 920 31.81 2.14 30.00
CA GLY A 920 33.12 1.92 29.38
C GLY A 920 34.23 1.81 30.41
N SER A 921 33.98 1.13 31.53
CA SER A 921 34.93 0.95 32.63
C SER A 921 34.80 -0.44 33.26
N ALA A 922 35.89 -1.21 33.27
CA ALA A 922 35.90 -2.57 33.81
C ALA A 922 35.55 -2.67 35.30
N SER A 923 35.84 -1.64 36.10
CA SER A 923 35.59 -1.64 37.55
C SER A 923 34.15 -1.32 37.93
N ALA A 924 33.41 -0.63 37.05
CA ALA A 924 32.01 -0.29 37.25
C ALA A 924 31.28 -0.27 35.90
N PRO A 925 31.07 -1.41 35.23
CA PRO A 925 30.66 -1.45 33.81
C PRO A 925 29.30 -0.84 33.50
N PHE A 926 28.42 -0.72 34.49
CA PHE A 926 27.06 -0.21 34.32
C PHE A 926 26.72 0.86 35.36
N GLU A 927 25.94 1.87 34.94
CA GLU A 927 25.24 2.76 35.87
C GLU A 927 24.03 2.07 36.54
N ARG A 928 23.32 2.81 37.40
CA ARG A 928 22.08 2.33 38.01
C ARG A 928 21.02 2.12 36.94
N ARG A 929 20.37 0.95 36.96
CA ARG A 929 19.32 0.61 36.00
C ARG A 929 18.15 1.61 35.99
N THR A 930 17.57 1.81 34.82
CA THR A 930 16.27 2.48 34.63
C THR A 930 15.25 1.51 34.06
N THR A 931 13.97 1.76 34.29
CA THR A 931 12.89 0.93 33.74
C THR A 931 12.58 1.38 32.32
N ILE A 932 12.58 0.43 31.37
CA ILE A 932 12.10 0.68 30.00
C ILE A 932 10.57 0.51 29.97
N GLY A 933 10.05 -0.59 30.49
CA GLY A 933 8.61 -0.86 30.52
C GLY A 933 8.25 -2.27 30.97
N THR A 934 6.95 -2.53 31.10
CA THR A 934 6.36 -3.84 31.46
C THR A 934 5.87 -4.59 30.21
N GLY A 935 5.33 -5.81 30.36
CA GLY A 935 4.71 -6.58 29.27
C GLY A 935 5.68 -7.35 28.35
N TRP A 936 6.99 -7.34 28.66
CA TRP A 936 8.01 -8.04 27.86
C TRP A 936 8.00 -9.57 28.03
N ASN A 937 7.11 -10.10 28.87
CA ASN A 937 6.81 -11.53 28.96
C ASN A 937 6.04 -12.04 27.73
N THR A 938 5.49 -11.16 26.90
CA THR A 938 4.93 -11.53 25.59
C THR A 938 5.97 -12.23 24.69
N TYR A 939 7.26 -11.93 24.89
CA TYR A 939 8.36 -12.50 24.12
C TYR A 939 8.92 -13.77 24.76
N GLY A 940 8.86 -14.87 24.03
CA GLY A 940 9.57 -16.11 24.38
C GLY A 940 11.08 -15.99 24.17
N LEU A 941 11.51 -15.15 23.23
CA LEU A 941 12.92 -14.82 22.98
C LEU A 941 13.08 -13.30 22.84
N ILE A 942 14.10 -12.75 23.48
CA ILE A 942 14.65 -11.43 23.19
C ILE A 942 16.05 -11.67 22.64
N ILE A 943 16.42 -10.97 21.58
CA ILE A 943 17.65 -11.17 20.81
C ILE A 943 18.47 -9.91 20.85
#